data_AF-A0A8S3RCH4-F1
#
_entry.id   AF-A0A8S3RCH4-F1
#
_cell.length_a   1.000
_cell.length_b   1.000
_cell.length_c   1.000
_cell.angle_alpha   90.00
_cell.angle_beta   90.00
_cell.angle_gamma   90.00
#
_symmetry.space_group_name_H-M   'P 1'
#
loop_
_entity.id
_entity.type
_entity.pdbx_description
1 polymer ?
#
loop_
_entity_poly.entity_id
_entity_poly.type
_entity_poly.pdbx_seq_one_letter_code
_entity_poly.pdbx_strand_id
1 'polypeptide(L)'
;MAASASKCSRSKRSKCKRLKKKPWTPELENMAKINRDHFAKWKAAGRPTDKSNILFQNIQFYKKKLRSMQRQLEASLRINKYQKIMELHEGNDAGFYSLVRKQRNPANTTTTSLTFNDISLNNDNLIRDAWMDYFQDLASPMDSENFDKEHFSLVENDIKHLTKTFTENKIENISPVTEVEMKSILASMKNNKSADEENIAAEHLKYGGPIMITIMTFLINAIFKHLHIPTLLKGGIACPVLKNGKPKIDPNSYRKITITSTVGKVVEKAHLSQNKNSVIKNQNKLQKGFTSGEMPIIAALILTELIIQAIKTKSPLYVALMDARKAFDIVWHLGLMREMHKFGLTGTIGYSLKDEEQQGVRQGGIWSPTAYKIFINSLLQTFERNQLGACIGPIYCGIPTVADDVALISTDPYELQTMLNVQADHANKLRYLLSEQKSTILVYNDKLPKSWSLNGKSVTLSESAVHLGIDRNITKNAGVKEVVNKRRIPIEGEIHKKILKTFGNIIRNDKSVEREIAFRQLAMKDEKSGSWFTKLHNLTVIYGLPSPYDIIENPPSKISWNRLVNNCINNHFLQNLKKEAKEKSSLKYINFNDSNIGTVHNIWKSSGTDPYSINMAAIKVKIATGIMILQYQRSRFSKNCISAICPLCNIEPEDMTHFILKCEKLSSIRNRFMQELKSLLVDCNKPPLLIQELFDDKENLLHLIIDCTSYHFLTYKEQVRIETLTRGLCYKLYHKRLLLMSE
;
A
#
# COMPACT_ATOMS: atom_id res chain seq x y z
N MET A 1 4.11 15.45 76.88
CA MET A 1 3.25 16.60 76.54
C MET A 1 4.04 17.59 75.71
N ALA A 2 3.38 18.24 74.74
CA ALA A 2 3.90 19.17 73.73
C ALA A 2 4.55 18.53 72.48
N ALA A 3 3.72 18.32 71.46
CA ALA A 3 4.12 18.21 70.07
C ALA A 3 4.36 19.63 69.50
N SER A 4 5.51 19.88 68.88
CA SER A 4 5.80 21.13 68.18
C SER A 4 6.05 20.87 66.69
N ALA A 5 5.10 21.33 65.87
CA ALA A 5 5.16 21.32 64.42
C ALA A 5 6.31 22.20 63.89
N SER A 6 7.21 21.60 63.08
CA SER A 6 8.26 22.34 62.39
C SER A 6 7.72 23.01 61.12
N LYS A 7 7.87 24.34 61.08
CA LYS A 7 7.48 25.27 60.04
C LYS A 7 8.04 24.89 58.66
N CYS A 8 7.14 24.68 57.70
CA CYS A 8 7.46 24.59 56.27
C CYS A 8 7.87 25.99 55.75
N SER A 9 9.13 26.14 55.37
CA SER A 9 9.68 27.35 54.76
C SER A 9 9.12 27.55 53.35
N ARG A 10 8.51 28.72 53.12
CA ARG A 10 7.91 29.18 51.85
C ARG A 10 8.86 28.99 50.66
N SER A 11 8.53 28.04 49.78
CA SER A 11 9.18 27.92 48.47
C SER A 11 8.99 29.21 47.66
N LYS A 12 10.10 29.78 47.17
CA LYS A 12 10.10 30.88 46.21
C LYS A 12 9.29 30.47 44.98
N ARG A 13 8.07 31.01 44.82
CA ARG A 13 7.27 30.86 43.61
C ARG A 13 8.09 31.36 42.43
N SER A 14 8.55 30.43 41.58
CA SER A 14 9.13 30.75 40.28
C SER A 14 8.16 31.67 39.53
N LYS A 15 8.60 32.87 39.15
CA LYS A 15 7.85 33.76 38.26
C LYS A 15 7.62 33.01 36.95
N CYS A 16 6.44 32.40 36.83
CA CYS A 16 5.99 31.78 35.59
C CYS A 16 5.99 32.88 34.53
N LYS A 17 6.88 32.79 33.53
CA LYS A 17 6.91 33.71 32.39
C LYS A 17 5.49 33.75 31.83
N ARG A 18 4.79 34.89 31.99
CA ARG A 18 3.48 35.12 31.38
C ARG A 18 3.63 34.84 29.88
N LEU A 19 3.06 33.72 29.42
CA LEU A 19 2.87 33.46 27.99
C LEU A 19 2.23 34.73 27.41
N LYS A 20 2.88 35.36 26.43
CA LYS A 20 2.29 36.50 25.71
C LYS A 20 0.89 36.07 25.27
N LYS A 21 -0.15 36.77 25.73
CA LYS A 21 -1.53 36.49 25.34
C LYS A 21 -1.55 36.47 23.81
N LYS A 22 -2.04 35.39 23.21
CA LYS A 22 -2.31 35.35 21.77
C LYS A 22 -3.15 36.60 21.40
N PRO A 23 -2.95 37.21 20.23
CA PRO A 23 -3.79 38.34 19.81
C PRO A 23 -5.23 37.85 19.72
N TRP A 24 -6.12 38.48 20.49
CA TRP A 24 -7.54 38.19 20.55
C TRP A 24 -8.25 39.36 19.89
N THR A 25 -8.77 39.16 18.68
CA THR A 25 -9.74 40.12 18.11
C THR A 25 -11.09 39.94 18.79
N PRO A 26 -11.96 40.96 18.86
CA PRO A 26 -13.30 40.83 19.43
C PRO A 26 -14.09 39.65 18.85
N GLU A 27 -13.92 39.39 17.55
CA GLU A 27 -14.49 38.25 16.82
C GLU A 27 -13.96 36.91 17.32
N LEU A 28 -12.66 36.80 17.58
CA LEU A 28 -12.02 35.59 18.10
C LEU A 28 -12.43 35.31 19.56
N GLU A 29 -12.57 36.36 20.37
CA GLU A 29 -13.05 36.27 21.75
C GLU A 29 -14.49 35.77 21.80
N ASN A 30 -15.35 36.35 20.97
CA ASN A 30 -16.74 35.91 20.84
C ASN A 30 -16.81 34.43 20.43
N MET A 31 -16.02 34.03 19.44
CA MET A 31 -15.97 32.62 18.99
C MET A 31 -15.40 31.66 20.03
N ALA A 32 -14.46 32.10 20.87
CA ALA A 32 -13.99 31.29 21.99
C ALA A 32 -14.99 31.21 23.14
N LYS A 33 -15.84 32.23 23.33
CA LYS A 33 -16.99 32.18 24.25
C LYS A 33 -18.00 31.13 23.75
N ILE A 34 -18.42 31.23 22.49
CA ILE A 34 -19.33 30.25 21.86
C ILE A 34 -18.78 28.82 21.97
N ASN A 35 -17.50 28.61 21.67
CA ASN A 35 -16.87 27.28 21.80
C ASN A 35 -16.84 26.78 23.25
N ARG A 36 -16.64 27.65 24.25
CA ARG A 36 -16.72 27.30 25.68
C ARG A 36 -18.14 26.91 26.09
N ASP A 37 -19.15 27.64 25.62
CA ASP A 37 -20.55 27.36 25.94
C ASP A 37 -20.99 26.00 25.37
N HIS A 38 -20.61 25.70 24.13
CA HIS A 38 -20.86 24.38 23.54
C HIS A 38 -20.07 23.26 24.21
N PHE A 39 -18.84 23.55 24.67
CA PHE A 39 -18.05 22.59 25.45
C PHE A 39 -18.70 22.29 26.80
N ALA A 40 -19.24 23.30 27.48
CA ALA A 40 -19.96 23.14 28.75
C ALA A 40 -21.22 22.29 28.56
N LYS A 41 -22.03 22.56 27.53
CA LYS A 41 -23.22 21.77 27.17
C LYS A 41 -22.86 20.32 26.84
N TRP A 42 -21.80 20.09 26.07
CA TRP A 42 -21.32 18.73 25.74
C TRP A 42 -20.77 17.99 26.97
N LYS A 43 -20.07 18.69 27.87
CA LYS A 43 -19.56 18.13 29.11
C LYS A 43 -20.69 17.76 30.08
N ALA A 44 -21.72 18.61 30.20
CA ALA A 44 -22.89 18.35 31.02
C ALA A 44 -23.68 17.11 30.55
N ALA A 45 -23.69 16.84 29.25
CA ALA A 45 -24.34 15.67 28.66
C ALA A 45 -23.53 14.36 28.75
N GLY A 46 -22.50 14.28 29.61
CA GLY A 46 -21.71 13.06 29.78
C GLY A 46 -20.67 12.80 28.67
N ARG A 47 -20.29 13.83 27.89
CA ARG A 47 -19.27 13.75 26.82
C ARG A 47 -19.58 12.72 25.73
N PRO A 48 -20.76 12.79 25.08
CA PRO A 48 -21.12 11.82 24.05
C PRO A 48 -20.11 11.84 22.90
N THR A 49 -19.67 10.67 22.45
CA THR A 49 -18.70 10.49 21.34
C THR A 49 -19.34 10.01 20.05
N ASP A 50 -20.65 9.75 20.05
CA ASP A 50 -21.39 9.35 18.86
C ASP A 50 -21.42 10.50 17.83
N LYS A 51 -21.11 10.16 16.58
CA LYS A 51 -21.12 11.07 15.45
C LYS A 51 -22.53 11.53 15.08
N SER A 52 -23.57 10.82 15.50
CA SER A 52 -24.97 11.24 15.33
C SER A 52 -25.39 12.33 16.32
N ASN A 53 -24.69 12.46 17.45
CA ASN A 53 -25.07 13.35 18.54
C ASN A 53 -24.80 14.83 18.20
N ILE A 54 -25.84 15.66 18.30
CA ILE A 54 -25.79 17.08 17.96
C ILE A 54 -24.79 17.86 18.82
N LEU A 55 -24.63 17.52 20.11
CA LEU A 55 -23.68 18.18 21.01
C LEU A 55 -22.24 17.84 20.63
N PHE A 56 -21.98 16.60 20.23
CA PHE A 56 -20.66 16.17 19.72
C PHE A 56 -20.32 16.83 18.37
N GLN A 57 -21.28 16.95 17.46
CA GLN A 57 -21.11 17.67 16.20
C GLN A 57 -20.82 19.17 16.42
N ASN A 58 -21.60 19.81 17.31
CA ASN A 58 -21.44 21.23 17.64
C ASN A 58 -20.06 21.53 18.22
N ILE A 59 -19.58 20.75 19.20
CA ILE A 59 -18.25 21.00 19.77
C ILE A 59 -17.13 20.80 18.74
N GLN A 60 -17.23 19.80 17.85
CA GLN A 60 -16.26 19.61 16.77
C GLN A 60 -16.26 20.77 15.78
N PHE A 61 -17.45 21.28 15.43
CA PHE A 61 -17.62 22.42 14.54
C PHE A 61 -16.99 23.70 15.13
N TYR A 62 -17.41 24.10 16.33
CA TYR A 62 -16.93 25.33 16.95
C TYR A 62 -15.44 25.28 17.30
N LYS A 63 -14.92 24.11 17.68
CA LYS A 63 -13.48 23.90 17.88
C LYS A 63 -12.68 24.04 16.59
N LYS A 64 -13.17 23.52 15.46
CA LYS A 64 -12.55 23.68 14.15
C LYS A 64 -12.62 25.14 13.66
N LYS A 65 -13.78 25.79 13.81
CA LYS A 65 -14.00 27.18 13.42
C LYS A 65 -13.08 28.14 14.18
N LEU A 66 -12.99 27.98 15.50
CA LEU A 66 -12.05 28.75 16.33
C LEU A 66 -10.59 28.56 15.88
N ARG A 67 -10.16 27.32 15.61
CA ARG A 67 -8.80 27.03 15.10
C ARG A 67 -8.56 27.60 13.70
N SER A 68 -9.58 27.68 12.86
CA SER A 68 -9.48 28.27 11.53
C SER A 68 -9.25 29.78 11.61
N MET A 69 -10.07 30.48 12.40
CA MET A 69 -9.95 31.91 12.61
C MET A 69 -8.62 32.28 13.26
N GLN A 70 -8.15 31.47 14.22
CA GLN A 70 -6.80 31.62 14.79
C GLN A 70 -5.72 31.55 13.71
N ARG A 71 -5.79 30.57 12.79
CA ARG A 71 -4.81 30.43 11.70
C ARG A 71 -4.86 31.58 10.70
N GLN A 72 -6.05 32.07 10.36
CA GLN A 72 -6.22 33.21 9.45
C GLN A 72 -5.65 34.50 10.05
N LEU A 73 -5.96 34.76 11.33
CA LEU A 73 -5.39 35.90 12.05
C LEU A 73 -3.87 35.78 12.19
N GLU A 74 -3.36 34.59 12.51
CA GLU A 74 -1.91 34.35 12.56
C GLU A 74 -1.25 34.58 11.18
N ALA A 75 -1.91 34.19 10.08
CA ALA A 75 -1.43 34.42 8.72
C ALA A 75 -1.46 35.90 8.31
N SER A 76 -2.55 36.63 8.58
CA SER A 76 -2.66 38.05 8.26
C SER A 76 -1.69 38.90 9.07
N LEU A 77 -1.55 38.62 10.38
CA LEU A 77 -0.54 39.26 11.21
C LEU A 77 0.88 38.98 10.72
N ARG A 78 1.14 37.78 10.19
CA ARG A 78 2.43 37.42 9.61
C ARG A 78 2.71 38.20 8.31
N ILE A 79 1.71 38.35 7.44
CA ILE A 79 1.81 39.16 6.21
C ILE A 79 2.04 40.63 6.54
N ASN A 80 1.20 41.23 7.39
CA ASN A 80 1.36 42.64 7.79
C ASN A 80 2.71 42.89 8.46
N LYS A 81 3.21 41.91 9.24
CA LYS A 81 4.53 41.99 9.85
C LYS A 81 5.65 41.91 8.80
N TYR A 82 5.49 41.13 7.73
CA TYR A 82 6.46 41.08 6.63
C TYR A 82 6.45 42.38 5.82
N GLN A 83 5.27 42.90 5.47
CA GLN A 83 5.14 44.22 4.84
C GLN A 83 5.84 45.29 5.67
N LYS A 84 5.57 45.35 6.98
CA LYS A 84 6.23 46.28 7.89
C LYS A 84 7.74 46.11 7.97
N ILE A 85 8.27 44.89 7.80
CA ILE A 85 9.73 44.66 7.73
C ILE A 85 10.29 45.17 6.40
N MET A 86 9.60 44.94 5.29
CA MET A 86 10.00 45.44 3.97
C MET A 86 9.94 46.96 3.90
N GLU A 87 8.91 47.60 4.46
CA GLU A 87 8.79 49.06 4.57
C GLU A 87 9.92 49.69 5.39
N LEU A 88 10.37 49.02 6.46
CA LEU A 88 11.46 49.51 7.31
C LEU A 88 12.86 49.30 6.71
N HIS A 89 12.97 48.54 5.62
CA HIS A 89 14.24 48.33 4.92
C HIS A 89 14.74 49.64 4.29
N GLU A 90 13.83 50.49 3.81
CA GLU A 90 14.13 51.81 3.25
C GLU A 90 14.12 52.86 4.39
N GLY A 91 15.26 52.99 5.09
CA GLY A 91 15.52 54.15 5.97
C GLY A 91 15.39 53.95 7.49
N ASN A 92 15.15 52.74 7.99
CA ASN A 92 15.18 52.47 9.44
C ASN A 92 15.78 51.09 9.81
N ASP A 93 17.10 50.99 9.69
CA ASP A 93 17.87 49.77 9.99
C ASP A 93 17.64 49.26 11.41
N ALA A 94 17.57 50.14 12.42
CA ALA A 94 17.36 49.75 13.80
C ALA A 94 15.98 49.07 14.01
N GLY A 95 14.94 49.63 13.38
CA GLY A 95 13.58 49.08 13.37
C GLY A 95 13.50 47.75 12.62
N PHE A 96 14.15 47.66 11.46
CA PHE A 96 14.29 46.45 10.66
C PHE A 96 14.91 45.31 11.48
N TYR A 97 16.13 45.50 11.99
CA TYR A 97 16.83 44.47 12.76
C TYR A 97 16.13 44.11 14.07
N SER A 98 15.44 45.06 14.72
CA SER A 98 14.61 44.79 15.90
C SER A 98 13.46 43.83 15.59
N LEU A 99 12.74 44.02 14.48
CA LEU A 99 11.63 43.14 14.08
C LEU A 99 12.12 41.77 13.60
N VAL A 100 13.26 41.72 12.90
CA VAL A 100 13.92 40.48 12.46
C VAL A 100 14.37 39.65 13.68
N ARG A 101 15.05 40.27 14.66
CA ARG A 101 15.47 39.58 15.89
C ARG A 101 14.28 39.03 16.69
N LYS A 102 13.16 39.74 16.74
CA LYS A 102 11.91 39.25 17.36
C LYS A 102 11.28 38.04 16.65
N GLN A 103 11.74 37.67 15.45
CA GLN A 103 11.30 36.46 14.76
C GLN A 103 12.20 35.25 15.04
N ARG A 104 13.42 35.48 15.53
CA ARG A 104 14.31 34.38 15.90
C ARG A 104 13.78 33.76 17.19
N ASN A 105 13.34 32.51 17.11
CA ASN A 105 13.15 31.72 18.32
C ASN A 105 14.53 31.50 18.96
N PRO A 106 14.67 31.58 20.30
CA PRO A 106 15.88 31.11 20.94
C PRO A 106 16.10 29.64 20.56
N ALA A 107 17.35 29.26 20.30
CA ALA A 107 17.71 27.87 20.09
C ALA A 107 17.30 27.09 21.34
N ASN A 108 16.39 26.13 21.20
CA ASN A 108 16.06 25.21 22.27
C ASN A 108 17.05 24.06 22.19
N THR A 109 17.94 23.92 23.17
CA THR A 109 18.81 22.75 23.29
C THR A 109 17.93 21.52 23.49
N THR A 110 17.97 20.59 22.53
CA THR A 110 17.12 19.38 22.53
C THR A 110 17.60 18.31 23.52
N THR A 111 18.88 18.36 23.90
CA THR A 111 19.55 17.37 24.73
C THR A 111 20.32 18.08 25.84
N THR A 112 19.87 17.96 27.08
CA THR A 112 20.50 18.56 28.27
C THR A 112 21.35 17.55 29.05
N SER A 113 21.22 16.26 28.72
CA SER A 113 21.94 15.16 29.37
C SER A 113 21.97 13.96 28.43
N LEU A 114 23.10 13.25 28.36
CA LEU A 114 23.30 12.05 27.53
C LEU A 114 24.10 11.01 28.32
N THR A 115 23.84 9.72 28.11
CA THR A 115 24.72 8.65 28.62
C THR A 115 25.37 7.95 27.45
N PHE A 116 26.69 8.02 27.38
CA PHE A 116 27.50 7.43 26.32
C PHE A 116 28.65 6.65 26.97
N ASN A 117 28.86 5.40 26.55
CA ASN A 117 29.83 4.47 27.14
C ASN A 117 29.73 4.39 28.68
N ASP A 118 28.50 4.25 29.19
CA ASP A 118 28.16 4.20 30.63
C ASP A 118 28.52 5.46 31.45
N ILE A 119 28.91 6.56 30.79
CA ILE A 119 29.21 7.85 31.42
C ILE A 119 28.04 8.81 31.21
N SER A 120 27.55 9.42 32.30
CA SER A 120 26.52 10.47 32.25
C SER A 120 27.16 11.84 31.97
N LEU A 121 26.72 12.48 30.89
CA LEU A 121 27.25 13.75 30.37
C LEU A 121 26.19 14.84 30.49
N ASN A 122 26.59 15.98 31.04
CA ASN A 122 25.68 17.09 31.40
C ASN A 122 26.17 18.44 30.83
N ASN A 123 27.31 18.42 30.15
CA ASN A 123 27.98 19.60 29.60
C ASN A 123 27.78 19.62 28.08
N ASP A 124 27.36 20.74 27.52
CA ASP A 124 27.04 20.87 26.10
C ASP A 124 28.19 20.46 25.16
N ASN A 125 29.45 20.77 25.50
CA ASN A 125 30.61 20.39 24.70
C ASN A 125 30.84 18.88 24.75
N LEU A 126 30.80 18.28 25.95
CA LEU A 126 30.95 16.82 26.10
C LEU A 126 29.81 16.06 25.42
N ILE A 127 28.59 16.59 25.48
CA ILE A 127 27.43 16.02 24.78
C ILE A 127 27.63 16.10 23.26
N ARG A 128 28.14 17.23 22.74
CA ARG A 128 28.46 17.39 21.32
C ARG A 128 29.52 16.38 20.87
N ASP A 129 30.60 16.25 21.63
CA ASP A 129 31.71 15.35 21.30
C ASP A 129 31.24 13.88 21.36
N ALA A 130 30.43 13.51 22.36
CA ALA A 130 29.80 12.18 22.42
C ALA A 130 28.85 11.91 21.25
N TRP A 131 28.13 12.93 20.74
CA TRP A 131 27.33 12.76 19.52
C TRP A 131 28.20 12.56 18.28
N MET A 132 29.32 13.29 18.18
CA MET A 132 30.29 13.13 17.10
C MET A 132 30.83 11.70 17.11
N ASP A 133 31.33 11.22 18.24
CA ASP A 133 31.85 9.87 18.40
C ASP A 133 30.79 8.81 18.07
N TYR A 134 29.59 8.93 18.65
CA TYR A 134 28.49 7.99 18.39
C TYR A 134 28.10 7.91 16.91
N PHE A 135 28.05 9.04 16.20
CA PHE A 135 27.71 9.04 14.78
C PHE A 135 28.89 8.63 13.89
N GLN A 136 30.12 8.89 14.31
CA GLN A 136 31.33 8.41 13.65
C GLN A 136 31.45 6.89 13.74
N ASP A 137 31.17 6.31 14.91
CA ASP A 137 31.13 4.86 15.12
C ASP A 137 30.08 4.20 14.21
N LEU A 138 28.92 4.84 14.04
CA LEU A 138 27.87 4.36 13.14
C LEU A 138 28.27 4.44 11.66
N ALA A 139 28.96 5.50 11.27
CA ALA A 139 29.45 5.71 9.90
C ALA A 139 30.72 4.91 9.58
N SER A 140 31.31 4.25 10.59
CA SER A 140 32.48 3.39 10.44
C SER A 140 32.03 1.95 10.15
N PRO A 141 32.61 1.26 9.15
CA PRO A 141 32.25 -0.11 8.82
C PRO A 141 32.49 -1.00 10.02
N MET A 142 31.52 -1.86 10.32
CA MET A 142 31.75 -2.88 11.32
C MET A 142 32.74 -3.90 10.73
N ASP A 143 33.98 -3.93 11.25
CA ASP A 143 34.92 -5.04 11.00
C ASP A 143 34.42 -6.35 11.65
N SER A 144 33.46 -6.23 12.56
CA SER A 144 32.85 -7.34 13.28
C SER A 144 31.59 -7.83 12.60
N GLU A 145 31.72 -8.76 11.65
CA GLU A 145 30.76 -9.82 11.32
C GLU A 145 31.34 -10.68 10.18
N ASN A 146 31.00 -11.97 10.14
CA ASN A 146 31.43 -12.94 9.12
C ASN A 146 30.76 -12.67 7.75
N PHE A 147 30.85 -11.43 7.26
CA PHE A 147 30.38 -11.04 5.94
C PHE A 147 31.12 -11.78 4.83
N ASP A 148 30.47 -11.93 3.68
CA ASP A 148 31.02 -12.66 2.53
C ASP A 148 32.26 -11.96 1.96
N LYS A 149 33.45 -12.46 2.31
CA LYS A 149 34.75 -11.92 1.90
C LYS A 149 35.04 -12.11 0.41
N GLU A 150 34.55 -13.20 -0.17
CA GLU A 150 34.69 -13.47 -1.61
C GLU A 150 33.84 -12.47 -2.40
N HIS A 151 32.59 -12.27 -1.98
CA HIS A 151 31.72 -11.27 -2.58
C HIS A 151 32.27 -9.85 -2.44
N PHE A 152 32.85 -9.52 -1.29
CA PHE A 152 33.53 -8.24 -1.09
C PHE A 152 34.63 -8.01 -2.13
N SER A 153 35.54 -8.98 -2.27
CA SER A 153 36.66 -8.91 -3.22
C SER A 153 36.16 -8.77 -4.66
N LEU A 154 35.08 -9.48 -4.99
CA LEU A 154 34.45 -9.39 -6.30
C LEU A 154 33.85 -8.01 -6.55
N VAL A 155 33.11 -7.44 -5.59
CA VAL A 155 32.57 -6.08 -5.70
C VAL A 155 33.68 -5.05 -5.84
N GLU A 156 34.76 -5.19 -5.09
CA GLU A 156 35.91 -4.28 -5.17
C GLU A 156 36.52 -4.29 -6.57
N ASN A 157 36.72 -5.47 -7.15
CA ASN A 157 37.22 -5.63 -8.52
C ASN A 157 36.25 -5.07 -9.56
N ASP A 158 34.94 -5.34 -9.44
CA ASP A 158 33.91 -4.77 -10.31
C ASP A 158 33.98 -3.23 -10.31
N ILE A 159 34.07 -2.60 -9.12
CA ILE A 159 34.13 -1.14 -8.98
C ILE A 159 35.46 -0.57 -9.51
N LYS A 160 36.59 -1.24 -9.30
CA LYS A 160 37.89 -0.84 -9.88
C LYS A 160 37.81 -0.83 -11.40
N HIS A 161 37.28 -1.89 -12.00
CA HIS A 161 37.10 -1.98 -13.45
C HIS A 161 36.14 -0.91 -13.98
N LEU A 162 35.00 -0.71 -13.32
CA LEU A 162 34.03 0.32 -13.70
C LEU A 162 34.65 1.71 -13.67
N THR A 163 35.34 2.05 -12.58
CA THR A 163 35.98 3.37 -12.41
C THR A 163 37.01 3.63 -13.51
N LYS A 164 37.87 2.63 -13.80
CA LYS A 164 38.84 2.69 -14.90
C LYS A 164 38.14 2.92 -16.25
N THR A 165 37.08 2.18 -16.53
CA THR A 165 36.30 2.29 -17.77
C THR A 165 35.71 3.70 -17.94
N PHE A 166 35.20 4.30 -16.86
CA PHE A 166 34.65 5.65 -16.88
C PHE A 166 35.72 6.73 -17.10
N THR A 167 36.88 6.60 -16.46
CA THR A 167 37.98 7.57 -16.60
C THR A 167 38.63 7.53 -17.98
N GLU A 168 38.80 6.34 -18.55
CA GLU A 168 39.55 6.16 -19.81
C GLU A 168 38.69 6.44 -21.05
N ASN A 169 37.42 6.03 -21.04
CA ASN A 169 36.62 6.05 -22.27
C ASN A 169 35.63 7.24 -22.38
N LYS A 170 35.51 8.12 -21.36
CA LYS A 170 34.52 9.22 -21.32
C LYS A 170 33.08 8.76 -21.69
N ILE A 171 32.71 7.53 -21.33
CA ILE A 171 31.54 6.81 -21.90
C ILE A 171 30.18 7.35 -21.45
N GLU A 172 30.10 8.15 -20.39
CA GLU A 172 28.79 8.61 -19.93
C GLU A 172 28.37 9.91 -20.61
N ASN A 173 27.55 9.76 -21.65
CA ASN A 173 26.83 10.85 -22.28
C ASN A 173 25.67 11.29 -21.36
N ILE A 174 25.99 11.94 -20.24
CA ILE A 174 25.00 12.60 -19.39
C ILE A 174 24.44 13.78 -20.18
N SER A 175 23.17 13.72 -20.57
CA SER A 175 22.52 14.85 -21.24
C SER A 175 22.58 16.09 -20.35
N PRO A 176 23.04 17.25 -20.84
CA PRO A 176 23.14 18.44 -20.00
C PRO A 176 21.76 18.86 -19.50
N VAL A 177 21.69 19.32 -18.26
CA VAL A 177 20.49 19.90 -17.66
C VAL A 177 20.23 21.24 -18.34
N THR A 178 19.01 21.43 -18.83
CA THR A 178 18.57 22.70 -19.43
C THR A 178 18.12 23.70 -18.38
N GLU A 179 18.09 24.99 -18.70
CA GLU A 179 17.57 26.01 -17.78
C GLU A 179 16.09 25.81 -17.42
N VAL A 180 15.30 25.27 -18.36
CA VAL A 180 13.88 24.93 -18.13
C VAL A 180 13.75 23.83 -17.08
N GLU A 181 14.57 22.79 -17.17
CA GLU A 181 14.63 21.73 -16.17
C GLU A 181 15.16 22.26 -14.84
N MET A 182 16.19 23.11 -14.86
CA MET A 182 16.73 23.73 -13.65
C MET A 182 15.68 24.57 -12.92
N LYS A 183 14.92 25.38 -13.66
CA LYS A 183 13.80 26.16 -13.12
C LYS A 183 12.76 25.25 -12.44
N SER A 184 12.42 24.12 -13.06
CA SER A 184 11.52 23.12 -12.48
C SER A 184 12.09 22.46 -11.22
N ILE A 185 13.38 22.12 -11.24
CA ILE A 185 14.10 21.56 -10.08
C ILE A 185 14.07 22.53 -8.91
N LEU A 186 14.44 23.80 -9.12
CA LEU A 186 14.42 24.83 -8.09
C LEU A 186 13.01 25.04 -7.55
N ALA A 187 12.01 25.18 -8.43
CA ALA A 187 10.61 25.33 -8.02
C ALA A 187 10.12 24.18 -7.13
N SER A 188 10.59 22.95 -7.38
CA SER A 188 10.22 21.75 -6.63
C SER A 188 10.84 21.62 -5.23
N MET A 189 11.79 22.48 -4.84
CA MET A 189 12.34 22.49 -3.47
C MET A 189 11.26 22.86 -2.45
N LYS A 190 11.42 22.53 -1.16
CA LYS A 190 10.40 22.82 -0.14
C LYS A 190 10.72 24.14 0.57
N ASN A 191 9.73 25.05 0.66
CA ASN A 191 9.85 26.30 1.41
C ASN A 191 9.75 26.05 2.93
N ASN A 192 10.21 27.01 3.73
CA ASN A 192 10.22 27.05 5.19
C ASN A 192 10.95 25.84 5.80
N LYS A 193 12.02 25.39 5.16
CA LYS A 193 12.95 24.40 5.70
C LYS A 193 14.17 25.08 6.30
N SER A 194 14.89 24.38 7.17
CA SER A 194 16.13 24.88 7.74
C SER A 194 17.11 25.24 6.63
N ALA A 195 17.79 26.37 6.79
CA ALA A 195 18.93 26.72 5.96
C ALA A 195 20.08 25.74 6.21
N ASP A 196 21.02 25.66 5.27
CA ASP A 196 22.25 24.88 5.43
C ASP A 196 23.27 25.61 6.34
N GLU A 197 24.47 25.04 6.43
CA GLU A 197 25.59 25.56 7.23
C GLU A 197 25.98 26.99 6.86
N GLU A 198 25.85 27.35 5.58
CA GLU A 198 26.11 28.69 5.04
C GLU A 198 24.90 29.63 5.16
N ASN A 199 23.86 29.22 5.90
CA ASN A 199 22.58 29.93 6.02
C ASN A 199 21.85 30.16 4.68
N ILE A 200 22.11 29.34 3.66
CA ILE A 200 21.41 29.37 2.39
C ILE A 200 20.13 28.54 2.52
N ALA A 201 18.98 29.18 2.28
CA ALA A 201 17.67 28.53 2.21
C ALA A 201 17.24 28.28 0.76
N ALA A 202 16.33 27.33 0.56
CA ALA A 202 15.80 27.00 -0.77
C ALA A 202 15.17 28.22 -1.48
N GLU A 203 14.56 29.11 -0.72
CA GLU A 203 13.94 30.35 -1.19
C GLU A 203 14.95 31.30 -1.85
N HIS A 204 16.20 31.36 -1.36
CA HIS A 204 17.24 32.19 -1.97
C HIS A 204 17.50 31.76 -3.41
N LEU A 205 17.55 30.45 -3.66
CA LEU A 205 17.76 29.91 -5.02
C LEU A 205 16.50 30.01 -5.89
N LYS A 206 15.32 29.77 -5.31
CA LYS A 206 14.03 29.80 -6.03
C LYS A 206 13.65 31.20 -6.53
N TYR A 207 13.90 32.21 -5.71
CA TYR A 207 13.47 33.58 -5.97
C TYR A 207 14.63 34.48 -6.43
N GLY A 208 15.82 33.91 -6.66
CA GLY A 208 17.00 34.62 -7.17
C GLY A 208 16.91 35.08 -8.64
N GLY A 209 15.76 34.88 -9.30
CA GLY A 209 15.52 35.34 -10.67
C GLY A 209 16.19 34.51 -11.78
N PRO A 210 16.12 34.97 -13.04
CA PRO A 210 16.68 34.24 -14.19
C PRO A 210 18.19 34.02 -14.10
N ILE A 211 18.95 35.01 -13.61
CA ILE A 211 20.41 34.92 -13.48
C ILE A 211 20.81 33.75 -12.57
N MET A 212 20.11 33.58 -11.44
CA MET A 212 20.34 32.44 -10.54
C MET A 212 20.11 31.10 -11.25
N ILE A 213 19.08 31.00 -12.09
CA ILE A 213 18.80 29.78 -12.86
C ILE A 213 19.95 29.47 -13.83
N THR A 214 20.45 30.47 -14.56
CA THR A 214 21.59 30.32 -15.49
C THR A 214 22.85 29.87 -14.75
N ILE A 215 23.21 30.52 -13.65
CA ILE A 215 24.39 30.16 -12.84
C ILE A 215 24.25 28.74 -12.29
N MET A 216 23.10 28.39 -11.72
CA MET A 216 22.85 27.05 -11.21
C MET A 216 22.93 25.99 -12.32
N THR A 217 22.40 26.28 -13.50
CA THR A 217 22.46 25.38 -14.65
C THR A 217 23.91 25.12 -15.07
N PHE A 218 24.71 26.18 -15.19
CA PHE A 218 26.13 26.06 -15.50
C PHE A 218 26.88 25.23 -14.46
N LEU A 219 26.69 25.54 -13.16
CA LEU A 219 27.34 24.84 -12.06
C LEU A 219 27.02 23.34 -12.05
N ILE A 220 25.73 22.98 -12.17
CA ILE A 220 25.31 21.58 -12.17
C ILE A 220 25.86 20.83 -13.38
N ASN A 221 25.84 21.44 -14.57
CA ASN A 221 26.41 20.84 -15.77
C ASN A 221 27.94 20.67 -15.66
N ALA A 222 28.65 21.59 -15.01
CA ALA A 222 30.08 21.44 -14.74
C ALA A 222 30.34 20.26 -13.78
N ILE A 223 29.58 20.14 -12.70
CA ILE A 223 29.66 19.00 -11.77
C ILE A 223 29.42 17.67 -12.51
N PHE A 224 28.43 17.64 -13.41
CA PHE A 224 28.07 16.44 -14.18
C PHE A 224 29.15 16.09 -15.22
N LYS A 225 29.70 17.10 -15.91
CA LYS A 225 30.79 16.93 -16.89
C LYS A 225 32.08 16.42 -16.25
N HIS A 226 32.43 16.94 -15.08
CA HIS A 226 33.66 16.57 -14.37
C HIS A 226 33.47 15.39 -13.41
N LEU A 227 32.24 14.90 -13.24
CA LEU A 227 31.88 13.82 -12.34
C LEU A 227 32.40 14.02 -10.90
N HIS A 228 32.54 15.28 -10.48
CA HIS A 228 33.14 15.63 -9.19
C HIS A 228 32.26 16.64 -8.45
N ILE A 229 31.84 16.25 -7.24
CA ILE A 229 31.08 17.13 -6.34
C ILE A 229 32.06 17.77 -5.36
N PRO A 230 32.16 19.11 -5.29
CA PRO A 230 32.98 19.78 -4.30
C PRO A 230 32.63 19.36 -2.87
N THR A 231 33.64 19.18 -2.01
CA THR A 231 33.48 18.79 -0.60
C THR A 231 32.54 19.73 0.17
N LEU A 232 32.58 21.03 -0.13
CA LEU A 232 31.64 22.02 0.42
C LEU A 232 30.16 21.65 0.20
N LEU A 233 29.83 21.07 -0.96
CA LEU A 233 28.46 20.65 -1.29
C LEU A 233 28.09 19.29 -0.67
N LYS A 234 29.10 18.53 -0.25
CA LYS A 234 28.93 17.30 0.52
C LYS A 234 28.75 17.60 2.00
N GLY A 235 29.14 18.73 2.55
CA GLY A 235 28.92 19.03 3.98
C GLY A 235 27.44 18.98 4.43
N GLY A 236 27.24 18.88 5.75
CA GLY A 236 25.92 18.97 6.36
C GLY A 236 25.94 18.94 7.89
N ILE A 237 24.91 19.55 8.49
CA ILE A 237 24.78 19.60 9.95
C ILE A 237 24.03 18.36 10.44
N ALA A 238 24.67 17.54 11.27
CA ALA A 238 24.04 16.42 11.95
C ALA A 238 23.17 16.91 13.12
N CYS A 239 21.87 16.63 13.06
CA CYS A 239 20.89 17.01 14.08
C CYS A 239 20.26 15.76 14.71
N PRO A 240 20.57 15.43 15.97
CA PRO A 240 19.96 14.31 16.66
C PRO A 240 18.49 14.60 17.00
N VAL A 241 17.57 13.81 16.46
CA VAL A 241 16.13 13.93 16.70
C VAL A 241 15.61 12.75 17.52
N LEU A 242 15.05 13.04 18.69
CA LEU A 242 14.51 12.03 19.60
C LEU A 242 13.32 11.27 18.98
N LYS A 243 13.36 9.94 19.04
CA LYS A 243 12.23 9.07 18.69
C LYS A 243 11.11 9.25 19.73
N ASN A 244 9.87 9.36 19.27
CA ASN A 244 8.72 9.57 20.14
C ASN A 244 8.64 8.50 21.25
N GLY A 245 8.53 8.95 22.50
CA GLY A 245 8.32 8.08 23.67
C GLY A 245 9.55 7.28 24.12
N LYS A 246 10.73 7.52 23.54
CA LYS A 246 11.99 6.87 23.93
C LYS A 246 12.77 7.71 24.96
N PRO A 247 13.63 7.08 25.79
CA PRO A 247 14.39 7.79 26.83
C PRO A 247 15.34 8.82 26.21
N LYS A 248 15.38 10.03 26.78
CA LYS A 248 16.23 11.15 26.30
C LYS A 248 17.72 10.95 26.56
N ILE A 249 18.06 10.05 27.49
CA ILE A 249 19.42 9.87 27.97
C ILE A 249 20.19 8.89 27.07
N ASP A 250 19.51 8.01 26.34
CA ASP A 250 20.13 6.97 25.51
C ASP A 250 20.33 7.46 24.05
N PRO A 251 21.56 7.44 23.51
CA PRO A 251 21.85 7.79 22.12
C PRO A 251 21.05 6.98 21.08
N ASN A 252 20.76 5.69 21.35
CA ASN A 252 20.00 4.84 20.42
C ASN A 252 18.53 5.27 20.26
N SER A 253 18.05 6.12 21.18
CA SER A 253 16.73 6.72 21.16
C SER A 253 16.62 7.89 20.18
N TYR A 254 17.71 8.33 19.55
CA TYR A 254 17.73 9.41 18.56
C TYR A 254 17.91 8.89 17.13
N ARG A 255 17.57 9.73 16.15
CA ARG A 255 17.88 9.56 14.73
C ARG A 255 18.80 10.69 14.28
N LYS A 256 19.88 10.37 13.56
CA LYS A 256 20.75 11.37 12.90
C LYS A 256 19.96 11.96 11.74
N ILE A 257 19.51 13.21 11.79
CA ILE A 257 18.96 13.90 10.62
C ILE A 257 20.00 14.88 10.12
N THR A 258 20.41 14.74 8.87
CA THR A 258 21.44 15.62 8.28
C THR A 258 20.77 16.74 7.50
N ILE A 259 21.09 17.98 7.85
CA ILE A 259 20.73 19.16 7.06
C ILE A 259 21.84 19.35 6.02
N THR A 260 21.63 18.84 4.81
CA THR A 260 22.61 18.94 3.71
C THR A 260 22.62 20.31 3.06
N SER A 261 23.73 20.64 2.39
CA SER A 261 23.88 21.83 1.54
C SER A 261 22.65 22.05 0.64
N THR A 262 22.15 23.28 0.60
CA THR A 262 21.01 23.66 -0.24
C THR A 262 21.35 23.52 -1.72
N VAL A 263 22.59 23.83 -2.12
CA VAL A 263 23.08 23.58 -3.48
C VAL A 263 23.31 22.08 -3.71
N GLY A 264 23.83 21.35 -2.72
CA GLY A 264 23.93 19.88 -2.78
C GLY A 264 22.58 19.19 -3.04
N LYS A 265 21.51 19.67 -2.41
CA LYS A 265 20.12 19.22 -2.69
C LYS A 265 19.70 19.47 -4.15
N VAL A 266 20.18 20.54 -4.78
CA VAL A 266 19.92 20.81 -6.21
C VAL A 266 20.65 19.79 -7.08
N VAL A 267 21.90 19.43 -6.74
CA VAL A 267 22.66 18.35 -7.40
C VAL A 267 21.89 17.03 -7.31
N GLU A 268 21.45 16.63 -6.11
CA GLU A 268 20.69 15.40 -5.89
C GLU A 268 19.38 15.37 -6.70
N LYS A 269 18.65 16.49 -6.75
CA LYS A 269 17.42 16.60 -7.56
C LYS A 269 17.69 16.53 -9.06
N ALA A 270 18.75 17.18 -9.54
CA ALA A 270 19.15 17.11 -10.95
C ALA A 270 19.50 15.68 -11.35
N HIS A 271 20.27 14.98 -10.52
CA HIS A 271 20.63 13.58 -10.74
C HIS A 271 19.39 12.66 -10.78
N LEU A 272 18.45 12.85 -9.86
CA LEU A 272 17.17 12.13 -9.87
C LEU A 272 16.32 12.43 -11.10
N SER A 273 16.35 13.67 -11.59
CA SER A 273 15.59 14.07 -12.78
C SER A 273 16.08 13.33 -14.02
N GLN A 274 17.40 13.24 -14.21
CA GLN A 274 18.01 12.53 -15.34
C GLN A 274 17.74 11.02 -15.29
N ASN A 275 17.79 10.43 -14.09
CA ASN A 275 17.64 9.00 -13.90
C ASN A 275 16.18 8.55 -13.67
N LYS A 276 15.21 9.46 -13.78
CA LYS A 276 13.81 9.20 -13.45
C LYS A 276 13.24 7.99 -14.21
N ASN A 277 13.54 7.87 -15.50
CA ASN A 277 13.02 6.77 -16.34
C ASN A 277 13.62 5.42 -15.95
N SER A 278 14.93 5.34 -15.71
CA SER A 278 15.59 4.13 -15.23
C SER A 278 15.02 3.68 -13.87
N VAL A 279 14.81 4.63 -12.95
CA VAL A 279 14.16 4.36 -11.65
C VAL A 279 12.75 3.81 -11.81
N ILE A 280 11.92 4.41 -12.66
CA ILE A 280 10.55 3.93 -12.87
C ILE A 280 10.53 2.54 -13.52
N LYS A 281 11.44 2.27 -14.46
CA LYS A 281 11.47 1.01 -15.23
C LYS A 281 12.00 -0.17 -14.40
N ASN A 282 13.07 0.04 -13.64
CA ASN A 282 13.84 -1.06 -13.05
C ASN A 282 13.50 -1.32 -11.57
N GLN A 283 12.78 -0.41 -10.91
CA GLN A 283 12.33 -0.61 -9.54
C GLN A 283 11.28 -1.71 -9.45
N ASN A 284 11.44 -2.61 -8.49
CA ASN A 284 10.45 -3.63 -8.22
C ASN A 284 9.10 -3.02 -7.80
N LYS A 285 8.00 -3.56 -8.34
CA LYS A 285 6.64 -3.06 -8.11
C LYS A 285 6.15 -3.27 -6.68
N LEU A 286 6.72 -4.20 -5.92
CA LEU A 286 6.38 -4.46 -4.52
C LEU A 286 7.04 -3.47 -3.53
N GLN A 287 7.97 -2.63 -3.99
CA GLN A 287 8.50 -1.50 -3.21
C GLN A 287 7.55 -0.30 -3.25
N LYS A 288 6.81 -0.09 -2.15
CA LYS A 288 5.80 0.97 -2.00
C LYS A 288 6.29 2.18 -1.19
N GLY A 289 7.42 2.06 -0.51
CA GLY A 289 8.05 3.17 0.23
C GLY A 289 8.74 4.13 -0.72
N PHE A 290 8.57 5.44 -0.51
CA PHE A 290 9.24 6.50 -1.30
C PHE A 290 9.11 6.36 -2.84
N THR A 291 8.02 5.75 -3.32
CA THR A 291 7.74 5.53 -4.74
C THR A 291 6.71 6.53 -5.23
N SER A 292 6.99 7.21 -6.35
CA SER A 292 6.06 8.19 -6.92
C SER A 292 4.76 7.52 -7.37
N GLY A 293 3.61 8.08 -7.01
CA GLY A 293 2.30 7.53 -7.36
C GLY A 293 1.84 6.34 -6.51
N GLU A 294 2.67 5.88 -5.58
CA GLU A 294 2.38 4.76 -4.68
C GLU A 294 2.12 5.26 -3.26
N MET A 295 1.50 4.41 -2.44
CA MET A 295 1.26 4.69 -1.03
C MET A 295 1.77 3.52 -0.19
N PRO A 296 2.48 3.76 0.94
CA PRO A 296 2.92 2.69 1.85
C PRO A 296 1.79 1.77 2.32
N ILE A 297 0.57 2.29 2.43
CA ILE A 297 -0.62 1.52 2.79
C ILE A 297 -0.92 0.38 1.80
N ILE A 298 -0.46 0.46 0.55
CA ILE A 298 -0.67 -0.61 -0.45
C ILE A 298 0.06 -1.88 -0.04
N ALA A 299 1.30 -1.79 0.45
CA ALA A 299 2.04 -2.95 0.98
C ALA A 299 1.28 -3.59 2.15
N ALA A 300 0.75 -2.76 3.05
CA ALA A 300 -0.09 -3.23 4.14
C ALA A 300 -1.40 -3.88 3.66
N LEU A 301 -1.99 -3.39 2.56
CA LEU A 301 -3.21 -3.95 1.96
C LEU A 301 -2.96 -5.30 1.29
N ILE A 302 -1.83 -5.46 0.58
CA ILE A 302 -1.41 -6.75 0.00
C ILE A 302 -1.36 -7.83 1.09
N LEU A 303 -0.65 -7.56 2.19
CA LEU A 303 -0.59 -8.47 3.33
C LEU A 303 -1.99 -8.76 3.92
N THR A 304 -2.84 -7.72 4.02
CA THR A 304 -4.21 -7.89 4.51
C THR A 304 -5.03 -8.82 3.61
N GLU A 305 -4.86 -8.73 2.29
CA GLU A 305 -5.58 -9.56 1.34
C GLU A 305 -5.15 -11.03 1.44
N LEU A 306 -3.84 -11.29 1.54
CA LEU A 306 -3.31 -12.63 1.72
C LEU A 306 -3.84 -13.28 3.01
N ILE A 307 -3.83 -12.54 4.12
CA ILE A 307 -4.41 -13.01 5.39
C ILE A 307 -5.90 -13.32 5.23
N ILE A 308 -6.65 -12.44 4.55
CA ILE A 308 -8.08 -12.61 4.27
C ILE A 308 -8.34 -13.85 3.42
N GLN A 309 -7.56 -14.04 2.36
CA GLN A 309 -7.65 -15.19 1.47
C GLN A 309 -7.39 -16.48 2.25
N ALA A 310 -6.30 -16.53 3.02
CA ALA A 310 -5.96 -17.67 3.86
C ALA A 310 -7.09 -18.04 4.83
N ILE A 311 -7.67 -17.04 5.53
CA ILE A 311 -8.82 -17.25 6.43
C ILE A 311 -10.05 -17.79 5.68
N LYS A 312 -10.34 -17.28 4.48
CA LYS A 312 -11.47 -17.73 3.65
C LYS A 312 -11.31 -19.19 3.21
N THR A 313 -10.13 -19.54 2.73
CA THR A 313 -9.82 -20.87 2.18
C THR A 313 -9.45 -21.88 3.27
N LYS A 314 -9.27 -21.42 4.52
CA LYS A 314 -8.66 -22.20 5.61
C LYS A 314 -7.28 -22.75 5.24
N SER A 315 -6.57 -22.09 4.34
CA SER A 315 -5.20 -22.46 3.97
C SER A 315 -4.21 -21.84 4.95
N PRO A 316 -3.08 -22.52 5.21
CA PRO A 316 -2.00 -21.96 6.02
C PRO A 316 -1.40 -20.72 5.36
N LEU A 317 -0.94 -19.77 6.17
CA LEU A 317 -0.19 -18.60 5.74
C LEU A 317 0.80 -18.21 6.83
N TYR A 318 2.04 -17.96 6.42
CA TYR A 318 3.14 -17.58 7.30
C TYR A 318 3.66 -16.23 6.85
N VAL A 319 3.84 -15.32 7.82
CA VAL A 319 4.27 -13.95 7.57
C VAL A 319 5.46 -13.66 8.47
N ALA A 320 6.64 -13.44 7.90
CA ALA A 320 7.79 -12.93 8.64
C ALA A 320 7.90 -11.41 8.43
N LEU A 321 7.80 -10.66 9.53
CA LEU A 321 8.05 -9.22 9.55
C LEU A 321 9.51 -9.00 9.93
N MET A 322 10.27 -8.42 9.01
CA MET A 322 11.72 -8.32 9.11
C MET A 322 12.12 -6.91 9.52
N ASP A 323 13.04 -6.80 10.48
CA ASP A 323 13.56 -5.52 10.96
C ASP A 323 15.05 -5.41 10.63
N ALA A 324 15.42 -4.43 9.80
CA ALA A 324 16.82 -4.13 9.49
C ALA A 324 17.40 -3.16 10.54
N ARG A 325 18.59 -3.46 11.07
CA ARG A 325 19.22 -2.63 12.11
C ARG A 325 19.78 -1.36 11.48
N LYS A 326 19.31 -0.19 11.94
CA LYS A 326 19.84 1.13 11.55
C LYS A 326 20.02 1.25 10.03
N ALA A 327 19.04 0.79 9.25
CA ALA A 327 19.20 0.44 7.84
C ALA A 327 19.80 1.54 6.94
N PHE A 328 19.43 2.80 7.16
CA PHE A 328 19.98 3.93 6.42
C PHE A 328 21.42 4.27 6.84
N ASP A 329 21.79 4.01 8.09
CA ASP A 329 23.10 4.40 8.65
C ASP A 329 24.21 3.41 8.27
N ILE A 330 23.88 2.19 7.84
CA ILE A 330 24.84 1.10 7.59
C ILE A 330 24.91 0.65 6.12
N VAL A 331 24.40 1.43 5.17
CA VAL A 331 24.43 1.08 3.74
C VAL A 331 25.86 1.00 3.24
N TRP A 332 26.31 -0.17 2.81
CA TRP A 332 27.65 -0.36 2.27
C TRP A 332 27.81 0.31 0.89
N HIS A 333 28.70 1.30 0.79
CA HIS A 333 28.84 2.13 -0.40
C HIS A 333 29.30 1.37 -1.64
N LEU A 334 30.29 0.47 -1.53
CA LEU A 334 30.75 -0.32 -2.71
C LEU A 334 29.64 -1.22 -3.24
N GLY A 335 28.89 -1.88 -2.33
CA GLY A 335 27.71 -2.67 -2.68
C GLY A 335 26.64 -1.82 -3.36
N LEU A 336 26.28 -0.66 -2.78
CA LEU A 336 25.31 0.26 -3.36
C LEU A 336 25.71 0.70 -4.77
N MET A 337 26.96 1.09 -5.00
CA MET A 337 27.42 1.51 -6.34
C MET A 337 27.30 0.39 -7.36
N ARG A 338 27.65 -0.84 -6.97
CA ARG A 338 27.50 -2.01 -7.84
C ARG A 338 26.04 -2.26 -8.17
N GLU A 339 25.14 -2.14 -7.19
CA GLU A 339 23.70 -2.27 -7.41
C GLU A 339 23.16 -1.13 -8.28
N MET A 340 23.64 0.11 -8.13
CA MET A 340 23.29 1.24 -9.01
C MET A 340 23.68 0.97 -10.47
N HIS A 341 24.86 0.40 -10.71
CA HIS A 341 25.30 0.01 -12.05
C HIS A 341 24.40 -1.08 -12.64
N LYS A 342 24.14 -2.17 -11.89
CA LYS A 342 23.22 -3.24 -12.33
C LYS A 342 21.79 -2.74 -12.56
N PHE A 343 21.38 -1.73 -11.79
CA PHE A 343 20.08 -1.09 -11.91
C PHE A 343 19.98 -0.19 -13.15
N GLY A 344 21.07 0.04 -13.89
CA GLY A 344 21.08 0.79 -15.15
C GLY A 344 20.95 2.30 -14.96
N LEU A 345 21.50 2.84 -13.87
CA LEU A 345 21.65 4.28 -13.71
C LEU A 345 22.78 4.82 -14.58
N THR A 346 22.57 5.97 -15.18
CA THR A 346 23.59 6.71 -15.93
C THR A 346 24.12 7.87 -15.08
N GLY A 347 25.39 8.19 -15.24
CA GLY A 347 26.03 9.28 -14.55
C GLY A 347 26.54 8.86 -13.18
N THR A 348 27.84 8.61 -13.14
CA THR A 348 28.65 8.18 -12.01
C THR A 348 28.77 9.21 -10.88
N ILE A 349 27.94 10.25 -10.88
CA ILE A 349 27.80 11.14 -9.71
C ILE A 349 27.36 10.39 -8.47
N GLY A 350 26.65 9.26 -8.61
CA GLY A 350 26.41 8.33 -7.50
C GLY A 350 27.70 7.88 -6.77
N TYR A 351 28.80 7.76 -7.51
CA TYR A 351 30.12 7.37 -6.98
C TYR A 351 30.82 8.56 -6.31
N SER A 352 30.60 9.77 -6.81
CA SER A 352 31.09 11.02 -6.21
C SER A 352 30.19 11.58 -5.11
N LEU A 353 28.98 11.05 -4.96
CA LEU A 353 28.09 11.20 -3.79
C LEU A 353 28.50 10.29 -2.63
N LYS A 354 29.60 9.54 -2.75
CA LYS A 354 30.28 9.01 -1.58
C LYS A 354 30.57 10.16 -0.64
N ASP A 355 30.00 10.04 0.54
CA ASP A 355 30.36 10.84 1.68
C ASP A 355 31.80 10.51 2.08
N GLU A 356 32.43 11.40 2.85
CA GLU A 356 33.66 11.04 3.57
C GLU A 356 33.39 9.95 4.63
N GLU A 357 32.12 9.75 4.99
CA GLU A 357 31.64 8.60 5.78
C GLU A 357 31.89 7.29 5.02
N GLN A 358 32.35 6.25 5.72
CA GLN A 358 32.74 4.99 5.11
C GLN A 358 31.54 4.05 4.80
N GLN A 359 30.37 4.31 5.39
CA GLN A 359 29.09 3.65 5.09
C GLN A 359 27.89 4.55 5.42
N GLY A 360 26.70 4.14 4.98
CA GLY A 360 25.43 4.82 5.25
C GLY A 360 24.95 5.73 4.12
N VAL A 361 23.69 6.13 4.17
CA VAL A 361 23.09 7.15 3.33
C VAL A 361 22.38 8.17 4.21
N ARG A 362 22.52 9.45 3.89
CA ARG A 362 22.05 10.54 4.76
C ARG A 362 20.55 10.53 4.98
N GLN A 363 20.13 10.35 6.23
CA GLN A 363 18.73 10.60 6.59
C GLN A 363 18.47 12.11 6.49
N GLY A 364 17.65 12.53 5.52
CA GLY A 364 17.40 13.94 5.19
C GLY A 364 17.89 14.34 3.80
N GLY A 365 18.74 13.53 3.17
CA GLY A 365 19.08 13.64 1.76
C GLY A 365 17.86 13.37 0.87
N ILE A 366 17.81 14.04 -0.28
CA ILE A 366 16.80 13.86 -1.31
C ILE A 366 17.06 12.57 -2.11
N TRP A 367 18.34 12.24 -2.35
CA TRP A 367 18.76 11.03 -3.06
C TRP A 367 18.65 9.77 -2.20
N SER A 368 18.91 9.87 -0.90
CA SER A 368 19.05 8.71 0.01
C SER A 368 17.89 7.70 -0.02
N PRO A 369 16.60 8.11 -0.09
CA PRO A 369 15.51 7.15 -0.20
C PRO A 369 15.57 6.33 -1.50
N THR A 370 15.96 6.94 -2.61
CA THR A 370 16.11 6.23 -3.89
C THR A 370 17.33 5.32 -3.86
N ALA A 371 18.44 5.78 -3.29
CA ALA A 371 19.63 4.95 -3.07
C ALA A 371 19.30 3.68 -2.28
N TYR A 372 18.58 3.81 -1.16
CA TYR A 372 18.17 2.67 -0.34
C TYR A 372 17.23 1.72 -1.09
N LYS A 373 16.28 2.25 -1.87
CA LYS A 373 15.41 1.39 -2.70
C LYS A 373 16.20 0.56 -3.70
N ILE A 374 17.22 1.16 -4.33
CA ILE A 374 18.11 0.46 -5.28
C ILE A 374 18.91 -0.61 -4.56
N PHE A 375 19.46 -0.28 -3.39
CA PHE A 375 20.24 -1.18 -2.56
C PHE A 375 19.48 -2.48 -2.24
N ILE A 376 18.19 -2.40 -1.92
CA ILE A 376 17.38 -3.59 -1.59
C ILE A 376 16.70 -4.22 -2.81
N ASN A 377 16.76 -3.60 -3.99
CA ASN A 377 15.95 -3.99 -5.15
C ASN A 377 16.27 -5.40 -5.67
N SER A 378 17.53 -5.82 -5.60
CA SER A 378 17.96 -7.15 -6.04
C SER A 378 17.39 -8.28 -5.17
N LEU A 379 17.15 -8.04 -3.88
CA LEU A 379 16.39 -8.97 -3.02
C LEU A 379 14.97 -9.20 -3.57
N LEU A 380 14.25 -8.12 -3.86
CA LEU A 380 12.87 -8.20 -4.36
C LEU A 380 12.81 -8.86 -5.74
N GLN A 381 13.75 -8.52 -6.63
CA GLN A 381 13.87 -9.16 -7.94
C GLN A 381 14.19 -10.65 -7.82
N THR A 382 15.05 -11.05 -6.87
CA THR A 382 15.38 -12.45 -6.62
C THR A 382 14.13 -13.23 -6.23
N PHE A 383 13.32 -12.73 -5.29
CA PHE A 383 12.11 -13.44 -4.91
C PHE A 383 11.04 -13.46 -6.00
N GLU A 384 10.82 -12.35 -6.72
CA GLU A 384 9.84 -12.31 -7.81
C GLU A 384 10.24 -13.21 -8.99
N ARG A 385 11.51 -13.23 -9.40
CA ARG A 385 11.98 -14.08 -10.51
C ARG A 385 11.87 -15.57 -10.19
N ASN A 386 12.14 -15.94 -8.94
CA ASN A 386 12.05 -17.33 -8.48
C ASN A 386 10.64 -17.71 -7.99
N GLN A 387 9.68 -16.78 -8.03
CA GLN A 387 8.31 -16.97 -7.53
C GLN A 387 8.25 -17.52 -6.10
N LEU A 388 9.20 -17.10 -5.25
CA LEU A 388 9.26 -17.53 -3.85
C LEU A 388 8.30 -16.70 -3.00
N GLY A 389 7.32 -17.35 -2.39
CA GLY A 389 6.33 -16.74 -1.51
C GLY A 389 4.92 -16.67 -2.11
N ALA A 390 4.04 -15.96 -1.42
CA ALA A 390 2.61 -16.01 -1.68
C ALA A 390 2.16 -15.19 -2.91
N CYS A 391 1.12 -15.70 -3.58
CA CYS A 391 0.47 -15.05 -4.72
C CYS A 391 -1.04 -14.85 -4.46
N ILE A 392 -1.60 -13.81 -5.06
CA ILE A 392 -3.05 -13.62 -5.15
C ILE A 392 -3.46 -13.88 -6.60
N GLY A 393 -3.96 -15.08 -6.87
CA GLY A 393 -4.16 -15.54 -8.25
C GLY A 393 -2.82 -15.54 -9.00
N PRO A 394 -2.70 -14.90 -10.17
CA PRO A 394 -1.45 -14.81 -10.92
C PRO A 394 -0.51 -13.70 -10.44
N ILE A 395 -0.91 -12.90 -9.45
CA ILE A 395 -0.15 -11.72 -9.00
C ILE A 395 0.79 -12.13 -7.86
N TYR A 396 2.09 -12.05 -8.12
CA TYR A 396 3.11 -12.26 -7.10
C TYR A 396 3.03 -11.20 -5.99
N CYS A 397 3.00 -11.64 -4.73
CA CYS A 397 2.78 -10.81 -3.56
C CYS A 397 3.65 -11.21 -2.36
N GLY A 398 4.74 -11.97 -2.58
CA GLY A 398 5.50 -12.62 -1.51
C GLY A 398 6.36 -11.67 -0.66
N ILE A 399 6.66 -10.45 -1.15
CA ILE A 399 7.53 -9.49 -0.44
C ILE A 399 7.05 -8.01 -0.50
N PRO A 400 5.84 -7.68 -0.01
CA PRO A 400 5.41 -6.29 0.07
C PRO A 400 6.38 -5.49 0.98
N THR A 401 6.97 -4.43 0.43
CA THR A 401 8.08 -3.70 1.07
C THR A 401 7.80 -2.20 1.13
N VAL A 402 8.20 -1.56 2.23
CA VAL A 402 8.22 -0.10 2.38
C VAL A 402 9.58 0.32 2.94
N ALA A 403 10.51 0.69 2.05
CA ALA A 403 11.90 0.97 2.44
C ALA A 403 12.50 -0.20 3.23
N ASP A 404 12.83 0.00 4.51
CA ASP A 404 13.40 -0.99 5.43
C ASP A 404 12.36 -1.95 6.03
N ASP A 405 11.07 -1.59 6.04
CA ASP A 405 10.00 -2.48 6.47
C ASP A 405 9.71 -3.53 5.39
N VAL A 406 10.19 -4.75 5.60
CA VAL A 406 10.01 -5.91 4.68
C VAL A 406 9.12 -6.96 5.34
N ALA A 407 8.10 -7.43 4.61
CA ALA A 407 7.29 -8.57 5.03
C ALA A 407 7.46 -9.72 4.03
N LEU A 408 8.01 -10.86 4.47
CA LEU A 408 8.05 -12.10 3.70
C LEU A 408 6.77 -12.90 3.96
N ILE A 409 6.13 -13.38 2.91
CA ILE A 409 4.84 -14.06 3.02
C ILE A 409 4.88 -15.33 2.19
N SER A 410 4.49 -16.46 2.78
CA SER A 410 4.41 -17.75 2.10
C SER A 410 3.21 -18.57 2.60
N THR A 411 2.73 -19.50 1.78
CA THR A 411 1.75 -20.53 2.14
C THR A 411 2.39 -21.85 2.57
N ASP A 412 3.71 -21.98 2.44
CA ASP A 412 4.50 -23.15 2.80
C ASP A 412 5.54 -22.77 3.89
N PRO A 413 5.59 -23.50 5.01
CA PRO A 413 6.52 -23.17 6.10
C PRO A 413 8.00 -23.34 5.72
N TYR A 414 8.33 -24.30 4.86
CA TYR A 414 9.69 -24.55 4.40
C TYR A 414 10.11 -23.50 3.38
N GLU A 415 9.20 -23.08 2.52
CA GLU A 415 9.44 -21.95 1.61
C GLU A 415 9.71 -20.67 2.41
N LEU A 416 8.96 -20.40 3.50
CA LEU A 416 9.27 -19.25 4.36
C LEU A 416 10.69 -19.34 4.92
N GLN A 417 11.15 -20.52 5.35
CA GLN A 417 12.53 -20.70 5.82
C GLN A 417 13.54 -20.43 4.69
N THR A 418 13.28 -20.90 3.47
CA THR A 418 14.10 -20.58 2.30
C THR A 418 14.15 -19.08 2.06
N MET A 419 13.02 -18.37 2.17
CA MET A 419 12.98 -16.92 2.03
C MET A 419 13.82 -16.20 3.10
N LEU A 420 13.74 -16.66 4.36
CA LEU A 420 14.59 -16.14 5.45
C LEU A 420 16.08 -16.36 5.15
N ASN A 421 16.45 -17.54 4.64
CA ASN A 421 17.83 -17.86 4.27
C ASN A 421 18.33 -16.98 3.11
N VAL A 422 17.51 -16.76 2.08
CA VAL A 422 17.85 -15.88 0.95
C VAL A 422 18.01 -14.43 1.42
N GLN A 423 17.14 -13.95 2.32
CA GLN A 423 17.29 -12.61 2.88
C GLN A 423 18.54 -12.48 3.75
N ALA A 424 18.87 -13.51 4.54
CA ALA A 424 20.10 -13.55 5.33
C ALA A 424 21.36 -13.56 4.45
N ASP A 425 21.38 -14.37 3.38
CA ASP A 425 22.47 -14.39 2.40
C ASP A 425 22.63 -13.04 1.68
N HIS A 426 21.51 -12.42 1.28
CA HIS A 426 21.53 -11.08 0.69
C HIS A 426 22.07 -10.02 1.66
N ALA A 427 21.67 -10.09 2.94
CA ALA A 427 22.20 -9.24 4.01
C ALA A 427 23.71 -9.46 4.21
N ASN A 428 24.15 -10.71 4.14
CA ASN A 428 25.55 -11.10 4.24
C ASN A 428 26.40 -10.52 3.09
N LYS A 429 25.90 -10.60 1.86
CA LYS A 429 26.58 -10.11 0.65
C LYS A 429 26.62 -8.59 0.56
N LEU A 430 25.53 -7.92 0.94
CA LEU A 430 25.45 -6.45 0.92
C LEU A 430 25.87 -5.80 2.25
N ARG A 431 26.35 -6.58 3.21
CA ARG A 431 26.92 -6.11 4.48
C ARG A 431 25.98 -5.24 5.30
N TYR A 432 24.72 -5.65 5.42
CA TYR A 432 23.76 -5.02 6.32
C TYR A 432 23.19 -6.03 7.31
N LEU A 433 22.63 -5.51 8.40
CA LEU A 433 22.22 -6.31 9.54
C LEU A 433 20.72 -6.46 9.70
N LEU A 434 20.30 -7.68 10.03
CA LEU A 434 18.93 -8.00 10.43
C LEU A 434 18.84 -8.11 11.96
N SER A 435 17.70 -7.70 12.52
CA SER A 435 17.42 -7.82 13.94
C SER A 435 16.59 -9.06 14.20
N GLU A 436 17.22 -10.14 14.65
CA GLU A 436 16.57 -11.40 14.97
C GLU A 436 15.55 -11.22 16.11
N GLN A 437 15.87 -10.37 17.09
CA GLN A 437 15.03 -10.11 18.26
C GLN A 437 13.79 -9.27 17.95
N LYS A 438 13.86 -8.39 16.95
CA LYS A 438 12.74 -7.52 16.56
C LYS A 438 11.94 -8.08 15.38
N SER A 439 12.54 -8.97 14.60
CA SER A 439 11.84 -9.71 13.57
C SER A 439 10.89 -10.71 14.21
N THR A 440 9.73 -10.94 13.60
CA THR A 440 8.72 -11.81 14.18
C THR A 440 7.91 -12.53 13.11
N ILE A 441 7.40 -13.71 13.45
CA ILE A 441 6.59 -14.53 12.55
C ILE A 441 5.16 -14.64 13.09
N LEU A 442 4.20 -14.42 12.18
CA LEU A 442 2.78 -14.65 12.41
C LEU A 442 2.35 -15.88 11.60
N VAL A 443 1.59 -16.78 12.23
CA VAL A 443 1.11 -18.02 11.62
C VAL A 443 -0.42 -18.03 11.61
N TYR A 444 -1.01 -18.15 10.43
CA TYR A 444 -2.46 -18.20 10.24
C TYR A 444 -2.88 -19.59 9.75
N ASN A 445 -3.98 -20.11 10.33
CA ASN A 445 -4.62 -21.38 9.97
C ASN A 445 -3.69 -22.61 9.96
N ASP A 446 -2.64 -22.57 10.77
CA ASP A 446 -1.84 -23.75 11.05
C ASP A 446 -1.66 -23.89 12.55
N LYS A 447 -1.77 -25.13 13.04
CA LYS A 447 -1.66 -25.50 14.45
C LYS A 447 -0.42 -26.35 14.74
N LEU A 448 0.30 -26.78 13.70
CA LEU A 448 1.49 -27.60 13.87
C LEU A 448 2.63 -26.73 14.44
N PRO A 449 3.33 -27.21 15.48
CA PRO A 449 4.48 -26.51 16.04
C PRO A 449 5.57 -26.41 14.98
N LYS A 450 6.04 -25.19 14.73
CA LYS A 450 7.05 -24.86 13.73
C LYS A 450 8.03 -23.86 14.32
N SER A 451 9.28 -23.99 13.90
CA SER A 451 10.36 -23.08 14.26
C SER A 451 11.02 -22.59 13.00
N TRP A 452 11.32 -21.30 12.96
CA TRP A 452 12.14 -20.71 11.92
C TRP A 452 13.39 -20.11 12.53
N SER A 453 14.45 -20.05 11.74
CA SER A 453 15.70 -19.42 12.13
C SER A 453 16.12 -18.33 11.15
N LEU A 454 16.78 -17.30 11.68
CA LEU A 454 17.42 -16.23 10.92
C LEU A 454 18.85 -16.12 11.44
N ASN A 455 19.85 -16.21 10.56
CA ASN A 455 21.27 -16.27 10.94
C ASN A 455 21.57 -17.37 12.00
N GLY A 456 20.91 -18.53 11.89
CA GLY A 456 21.05 -19.63 12.84
C GLY A 456 20.41 -19.41 14.22
N LYS A 457 19.75 -18.26 14.45
CA LYS A 457 19.02 -17.95 15.70
C LYS A 457 17.52 -18.10 15.49
N SER A 458 16.82 -18.63 16.48
CA SER A 458 15.36 -18.78 16.41
C SER A 458 14.65 -17.42 16.33
N VAL A 459 13.66 -17.31 15.44
CA VAL A 459 12.82 -16.11 15.28
C VAL A 459 11.55 -16.24 16.12
N THR A 460 11.20 -15.19 16.85
CA THR A 460 10.04 -15.18 17.75
C THR A 460 8.72 -15.30 17.00
N LEU A 461 7.92 -16.33 17.33
CA LEU A 461 6.51 -16.40 16.94
C LEU A 461 5.67 -15.48 17.82
N SER A 462 4.80 -14.68 17.21
CA SER A 462 3.90 -13.78 17.92
C SER A 462 2.44 -14.02 17.53
N GLU A 463 1.52 -13.79 18.46
CA GLU A 463 0.08 -13.79 18.16
C GLU A 463 -0.42 -12.49 17.52
N SER A 464 0.37 -11.41 17.66
CA SER A 464 0.09 -10.11 17.07
C SER A 464 1.36 -9.32 16.83
N ALA A 465 1.41 -8.59 15.72
CA ALA A 465 2.48 -7.63 15.46
C ALA A 465 1.94 -6.39 14.73
N VAL A 466 2.61 -5.25 14.89
CA VAL A 466 2.25 -4.03 14.16
C VAL A 466 3.07 -3.96 12.88
N HIS A 467 2.40 -3.98 11.73
CA HIS A 467 3.03 -3.79 10.42
C HIS A 467 2.48 -2.51 9.78
N LEU A 468 3.36 -1.54 9.52
CA LEU A 468 3.02 -0.23 8.92
C LEU A 468 1.88 0.50 9.66
N GLY A 469 1.88 0.41 11.00
CA GLY A 469 0.87 1.03 11.87
C GLY A 469 -0.46 0.28 11.94
N ILE A 470 -0.58 -0.90 11.31
CA ILE A 470 -1.76 -1.76 11.39
C ILE A 470 -1.45 -2.96 12.28
N ASP A 471 -2.29 -3.17 13.30
CA ASP A 471 -2.24 -4.34 14.18
C ASP A 471 -2.67 -5.61 13.42
N ARG A 472 -1.79 -6.62 13.42
CA ARG A 472 -1.95 -7.92 12.76
C ARG A 472 -2.21 -9.00 13.80
N ASN A 473 -3.38 -8.95 14.42
CA ASN A 473 -3.76 -9.88 15.47
C ASN A 473 -4.42 -11.16 14.90
N ILE A 474 -3.92 -12.33 15.27
CA ILE A 474 -4.38 -13.65 14.79
C ILE A 474 -5.73 -14.05 15.42
N THR A 475 -6.00 -13.65 16.66
CA THR A 475 -7.20 -14.03 17.44
C THR A 475 -8.38 -13.06 17.26
N LYS A 476 -8.13 -11.76 17.03
CA LYS A 476 -9.15 -10.72 16.74
C LYS A 476 -9.66 -10.73 15.29
N ASN A 477 -9.77 -11.90 14.68
CA ASN A 477 -10.30 -12.07 13.32
C ASN A 477 -11.82 -11.83 13.19
N ALA A 478 -12.50 -11.35 14.23
CA ALA A 478 -13.91 -10.93 14.15
C ALA A 478 -14.11 -9.81 13.11
N GLY A 479 -13.21 -8.81 13.05
CA GLY A 479 -13.28 -7.73 12.05
C GLY A 479 -12.89 -8.19 10.64
N VAL A 480 -12.00 -9.19 10.52
CA VAL A 480 -11.54 -9.72 9.23
C VAL A 480 -12.58 -10.67 8.63
N LYS A 481 -13.21 -11.53 9.42
CA LYS A 481 -14.38 -12.34 9.00
C LYS A 481 -15.57 -11.49 8.57
N GLU A 482 -15.82 -10.35 9.25
CA GLU A 482 -16.83 -9.38 8.83
C GLU A 482 -16.50 -8.71 7.49
N VAL A 483 -15.23 -8.36 7.24
CA VAL A 483 -14.78 -7.77 5.96
C VAL A 483 -14.81 -8.80 4.84
N VAL A 484 -14.39 -10.04 5.13
CA VAL A 484 -14.38 -11.22 4.26
C VAL A 484 -15.77 -11.56 3.71
N ASN A 485 -16.79 -11.59 4.58
CA ASN A 485 -18.17 -11.87 4.20
C ASN A 485 -18.89 -10.68 3.54
N LYS A 486 -18.31 -9.47 3.60
CA LYS A 486 -18.86 -8.25 2.97
C LYS A 486 -18.24 -7.91 1.60
N ARG A 487 -17.09 -8.50 1.24
CA ARG A 487 -16.40 -8.22 -0.04
C ARG A 487 -17.05 -8.98 -1.19
N ARG A 488 -17.74 -8.22 -2.03
CA ARG A 488 -18.45 -8.74 -3.22
C ARG A 488 -17.59 -8.62 -4.49
N ILE A 489 -16.73 -7.60 -4.61
CA ILE A 489 -15.99 -7.29 -5.85
C ILE A 489 -14.45 -7.45 -5.69
N PRO A 490 -13.67 -7.48 -6.79
CA PRO A 490 -12.21 -7.50 -6.75
C PRO A 490 -11.60 -6.34 -5.95
N ILE A 491 -10.37 -6.52 -5.46
CA ILE A 491 -9.67 -5.55 -4.59
C ILE A 491 -9.55 -4.17 -5.25
N GLU A 492 -9.32 -4.14 -6.55
CA GLU A 492 -9.29 -2.94 -7.36
C GLU A 492 -10.57 -2.12 -7.20
N GLY A 493 -11.73 -2.77 -7.32
CA GLY A 493 -13.02 -2.13 -7.13
C GLY A 493 -13.25 -1.59 -5.71
N GLU A 494 -12.75 -2.27 -4.68
CA GLU A 494 -12.82 -1.77 -3.29
C GLU A 494 -11.90 -0.56 -3.06
N ILE A 495 -10.73 -0.54 -3.69
CA ILE A 495 -9.83 0.62 -3.70
C ILE A 495 -10.53 1.79 -4.41
N HIS A 496 -11.14 1.55 -5.57
CA HIS A 496 -11.85 2.56 -6.34
C HIS A 496 -13.05 3.13 -5.56
N LYS A 497 -13.83 2.28 -4.87
CA LYS A 497 -14.88 2.71 -3.93
C LYS A 497 -14.31 3.64 -2.86
N LYS A 498 -13.18 3.31 -2.24
CA LYS A 498 -12.57 4.15 -1.21
C LYS A 498 -12.12 5.50 -1.76
N ILE A 499 -11.48 5.51 -2.93
CA ILE A 499 -11.02 6.73 -3.60
C ILE A 499 -12.22 7.66 -3.86
N LEU A 500 -13.26 7.15 -4.54
CA LEU A 500 -14.44 7.94 -4.90
C LEU A 500 -15.27 8.37 -3.68
N LYS A 501 -15.41 7.52 -2.65
CA LYS A 501 -16.10 7.91 -1.39
C LYS A 501 -15.32 8.97 -0.62
N THR A 502 -13.99 8.92 -0.67
CA THR A 502 -13.11 9.94 -0.06
C THR A 502 -13.28 11.27 -0.79
N PHE A 503 -13.28 11.26 -2.13
CA PHE A 503 -13.59 12.43 -2.94
C PHE A 503 -14.94 13.06 -2.59
N GLY A 504 -16.00 12.24 -2.53
CA GLY A 504 -17.32 12.70 -2.12
C GLY A 504 -17.36 13.36 -0.75
N ASN A 505 -16.50 12.95 0.19
CA ASN A 505 -16.39 13.61 1.50
C ASN A 505 -15.61 14.93 1.45
N ILE A 506 -14.62 15.04 0.56
CA ILE A 506 -13.84 16.25 0.34
C ILE A 506 -14.75 17.35 -0.22
N ILE A 507 -15.48 17.05 -1.30
CA ILE A 507 -16.28 18.04 -2.02
C ILE A 507 -17.55 18.50 -1.27
N ARG A 508 -18.10 17.66 -0.39
CA ARG A 508 -19.24 18.03 0.49
C ARG A 508 -18.85 19.00 1.60
N ASN A 509 -17.56 19.20 1.84
CA ASN A 509 -17.08 20.17 2.80
C ASN A 509 -16.71 21.45 2.05
N ASP A 510 -17.71 22.29 1.87
CA ASP A 510 -17.68 23.56 1.13
C ASP A 510 -16.57 24.52 1.59
N LYS A 511 -16.18 24.44 2.87
CA LYS A 511 -15.14 25.29 3.49
C LYS A 511 -13.80 24.59 3.71
N SER A 512 -13.59 23.43 3.08
CA SER A 512 -12.33 22.68 3.19
C SER A 512 -11.28 23.20 2.21
N VAL A 513 -10.05 23.38 2.70
CA VAL A 513 -8.88 23.66 1.87
C VAL A 513 -8.69 22.54 0.84
N GLU A 514 -9.09 21.32 1.21
CA GLU A 514 -9.06 20.13 0.37
C GLU A 514 -10.00 20.23 -0.84
N ARG A 515 -11.18 20.86 -0.73
CA ARG A 515 -12.07 21.13 -1.87
C ARG A 515 -11.48 22.18 -2.79
N GLU A 516 -10.87 23.24 -2.25
CA GLU A 516 -10.20 24.28 -3.04
C GLU A 516 -8.96 23.74 -3.77
N ILE A 517 -8.17 22.88 -3.11
CA ILE A 517 -7.08 22.13 -3.73
C ILE A 517 -7.61 21.21 -4.82
N ALA A 518 -8.72 20.50 -4.57
CA ALA A 518 -9.33 19.64 -5.58
C ALA A 518 -9.73 20.41 -6.84
N PHE A 519 -10.37 21.57 -6.67
CA PHE A 519 -10.75 22.46 -7.78
C PHE A 519 -9.53 22.94 -8.56
N ARG A 520 -8.51 23.48 -7.87
CA ARG A 520 -7.28 23.96 -8.51
C ARG A 520 -6.51 22.84 -9.21
N GLN A 521 -6.43 21.65 -8.60
CA GLN A 521 -5.68 20.54 -9.19
C GLN A 521 -6.40 19.92 -10.39
N LEU A 522 -7.73 19.88 -10.40
CA LEU A 522 -8.48 19.48 -11.58
C LEU A 522 -8.29 20.49 -12.72
N ALA A 523 -8.33 21.79 -12.44
CA ALA A 523 -8.19 22.84 -13.44
C ALA A 523 -6.77 22.99 -14.03
N MET A 524 -5.72 22.62 -13.28
CA MET A 524 -4.33 22.88 -13.67
C MET A 524 -3.56 21.64 -14.20
N LYS A 525 -4.10 20.42 -14.05
CA LYS A 525 -3.36 19.20 -14.35
C LYS A 525 -3.85 18.55 -15.63
N ASP A 526 -2.91 18.17 -16.48
CA ASP A 526 -3.19 17.43 -17.72
C ASP A 526 -3.52 15.96 -17.44
N GLU A 527 -4.13 15.31 -18.44
CA GLU A 527 -4.47 13.87 -18.42
C GLU A 527 -3.25 12.96 -18.32
N LYS A 528 -2.04 13.47 -18.63
CA LYS A 528 -0.78 12.74 -18.54
C LYS A 528 -0.13 12.80 -17.16
N SER A 529 -0.66 13.60 -16.23
CA SER A 529 -0.10 13.71 -14.88
C SER A 529 -0.46 12.51 -13.99
N GLY A 530 0.51 11.96 -13.24
CA GLY A 530 0.30 10.90 -12.25
C GLY A 530 -0.44 11.35 -10.97
N SER A 531 -1.27 12.39 -11.07
CA SER A 531 -1.99 12.99 -9.95
C SER A 531 -3.13 12.08 -9.47
N TRP A 532 -3.43 12.15 -8.16
CA TRP A 532 -4.61 11.49 -7.58
C TRP A 532 -5.92 11.93 -8.26
N PHE A 533 -6.00 13.19 -8.72
CA PHE A 533 -7.19 13.74 -9.38
C PHE A 533 -7.34 13.27 -10.83
N THR A 534 -6.24 13.07 -11.55
CA THR A 534 -6.27 12.43 -12.89
C THR A 534 -6.74 10.99 -12.77
N LYS A 535 -6.25 10.27 -11.76
CA LYS A 535 -6.74 8.93 -11.43
C LYS A 535 -8.24 8.94 -11.11
N LEU A 536 -8.71 9.91 -10.31
CA LEU A 536 -10.13 10.08 -9.99
C LEU A 536 -10.97 10.30 -11.26
N HIS A 537 -10.52 11.18 -12.17
CA HIS A 537 -11.19 11.45 -13.44
C HIS A 537 -11.31 10.19 -14.31
N ASN A 538 -10.22 9.42 -14.44
CA ASN A 538 -10.26 8.14 -15.16
C ASN A 538 -11.25 7.16 -14.51
N LEU A 539 -11.32 7.12 -13.18
CA LEU A 539 -12.30 6.27 -12.49
C LEU A 539 -13.74 6.71 -12.74
N THR A 540 -14.03 8.02 -12.83
CA THR A 540 -15.37 8.48 -13.17
C THR A 540 -15.77 8.04 -14.58
N VAL A 541 -14.85 8.08 -15.55
CA VAL A 541 -15.07 7.60 -16.91
C VAL A 541 -15.28 6.08 -16.94
N ILE A 542 -14.39 5.31 -16.31
CA ILE A 542 -14.46 3.83 -16.26
C ILE A 542 -15.81 3.33 -15.71
N TYR A 543 -16.36 4.02 -14.70
CA TYR A 543 -17.59 3.62 -14.03
C TYR A 543 -18.84 4.37 -14.48
N GLY A 544 -18.74 5.23 -15.49
CA GLY A 544 -19.88 6.04 -15.97
C GLY A 544 -20.48 6.94 -14.88
N LEU A 545 -19.63 7.49 -14.01
CA LEU A 545 -20.02 8.46 -12.99
C LEU A 545 -19.97 9.89 -13.56
N PRO A 546 -20.71 10.85 -12.98
CA PRO A 546 -20.59 12.27 -13.37
C PRO A 546 -19.14 12.76 -13.27
N SER A 547 -18.78 13.76 -14.07
CA SER A 547 -17.40 14.24 -14.06
C SER A 547 -17.05 14.83 -12.69
N PRO A 548 -15.77 14.80 -12.26
CA PRO A 548 -15.38 15.42 -11.00
C PRO A 548 -15.79 16.88 -10.88
N TYR A 549 -15.89 17.61 -12.00
CA TYR A 549 -16.37 18.99 -12.05
C TYR A 549 -17.86 19.09 -11.69
N ASP A 550 -18.71 18.28 -12.33
CA ASP A 550 -20.16 18.25 -12.08
C ASP A 550 -20.46 17.93 -10.61
N ILE A 551 -19.71 16.99 -10.04
CA ILE A 551 -19.86 16.57 -8.64
C ILE A 551 -19.38 17.68 -7.68
N ILE A 552 -18.43 18.53 -8.08
CA ILE A 552 -17.96 19.66 -7.27
C ILE A 552 -18.96 20.80 -7.29
N GLU A 553 -19.54 21.11 -8.44
CA GLU A 553 -20.57 22.14 -8.61
C GLU A 553 -21.84 21.77 -7.85
N ASN A 554 -22.27 20.52 -7.99
CA ASN A 554 -23.51 20.01 -7.40
C ASN A 554 -23.23 18.77 -6.52
N PRO A 555 -22.67 18.93 -5.31
CA PRO A 555 -22.23 17.81 -4.49
C PRO A 555 -23.41 16.95 -3.99
N PRO A 556 -23.50 15.67 -4.38
CA PRO A 556 -24.57 14.79 -3.92
C PRO A 556 -24.44 14.49 -2.44
N SER A 557 -25.57 14.21 -1.77
CA SER A 557 -25.58 13.82 -0.36
C SER A 557 -24.71 12.57 -0.13
N LYS A 558 -24.18 12.41 1.10
CA LYS A 558 -23.31 11.26 1.44
C LYS A 558 -23.95 9.91 1.10
N ILE A 559 -25.24 9.80 1.39
CA ILE A 559 -26.00 8.57 1.19
C ILE A 559 -26.18 8.32 -0.30
N SER A 560 -26.61 9.35 -1.05
CA SER A 560 -26.80 9.27 -2.50
C SER A 560 -25.49 8.92 -3.21
N TRP A 561 -24.40 9.62 -2.89
CA TRP A 561 -23.08 9.38 -3.48
C TRP A 561 -22.57 7.97 -3.20
N ASN A 562 -22.62 7.53 -1.94
CA ASN A 562 -22.16 6.20 -1.59
C ASN A 562 -22.97 5.10 -2.29
N ARG A 563 -24.28 5.31 -2.46
CA ARG A 563 -25.17 4.39 -3.18
C ARG A 563 -24.80 4.36 -4.67
N LEU A 564 -24.64 5.52 -5.30
CA LEU A 564 -24.26 5.64 -6.71
C LEU A 564 -22.91 4.96 -6.98
N VAL A 565 -21.87 5.31 -6.21
CA VAL A 565 -20.53 4.71 -6.34
C VAL A 565 -20.58 3.19 -6.15
N ASN A 566 -21.32 2.71 -5.15
CA ASN A 566 -21.45 1.26 -4.95
C ASN A 566 -22.15 0.59 -6.13
N ASN A 567 -23.24 1.16 -6.64
CA ASN A 567 -24.02 0.60 -7.73
C ASN A 567 -23.21 0.57 -9.03
N CYS A 568 -22.62 1.69 -9.44
CA CYS A 568 -21.84 1.78 -10.68
C CYS A 568 -20.66 0.80 -10.68
N ILE A 569 -19.89 0.75 -9.58
CA ILE A 569 -18.73 -0.14 -9.49
C ILE A 569 -19.17 -1.61 -9.45
N ASN A 570 -20.17 -1.96 -8.62
CA ASN A 570 -20.65 -3.34 -8.57
C ASN A 570 -21.22 -3.78 -9.92
N ASN A 571 -21.97 -2.91 -10.61
CA ASN A 571 -22.53 -3.20 -11.92
C ASN A 571 -21.44 -3.37 -12.97
N HIS A 572 -20.41 -2.51 -12.98
CA HIS A 572 -19.28 -2.65 -13.90
C HIS A 572 -18.61 -4.01 -13.77
N PHE A 573 -18.24 -4.42 -12.54
CA PHE A 573 -17.64 -5.74 -12.33
C PHE A 573 -18.63 -6.89 -12.62
N LEU A 574 -19.92 -6.70 -12.38
CA LEU A 574 -20.93 -7.73 -12.67
C LEU A 574 -21.07 -7.93 -14.17
N GLN A 575 -21.09 -6.85 -14.95
CA GLN A 575 -21.19 -6.92 -16.41
C GLN A 575 -19.94 -7.54 -17.02
N ASN A 576 -18.75 -7.21 -16.52
CA ASN A 576 -17.50 -7.84 -16.97
C ASN A 576 -17.53 -9.35 -16.70
N LEU A 577 -17.92 -9.77 -15.49
CA LEU A 577 -18.06 -11.19 -15.15
C LEU A 577 -19.11 -11.89 -16.02
N LYS A 578 -20.26 -11.25 -16.29
CA LYS A 578 -21.29 -11.80 -17.19
C LYS A 578 -20.78 -11.94 -18.63
N LYS A 579 -20.00 -10.97 -19.11
CA LYS A 579 -19.37 -11.02 -20.44
C LYS A 579 -18.37 -12.16 -20.53
N GLU A 580 -17.43 -12.24 -19.59
CA GLU A 580 -16.45 -13.33 -19.51
C GLU A 580 -17.13 -14.71 -19.38
N ALA A 581 -18.24 -14.79 -18.64
CA ALA A 581 -18.99 -16.04 -18.52
C ALA A 581 -19.62 -16.47 -19.84
N LYS A 582 -20.18 -15.54 -20.62
CA LYS A 582 -20.76 -15.81 -21.95
C LYS A 582 -19.73 -16.28 -22.97
N GLU A 583 -18.48 -15.83 -22.86
CA GLU A 583 -17.38 -16.24 -23.74
C GLU A 583 -16.89 -17.68 -23.46
N LYS A 584 -17.25 -18.27 -22.31
CA LYS A 584 -16.83 -19.63 -21.94
C LYS A 584 -17.86 -20.66 -22.37
N SER A 585 -17.47 -21.54 -23.31
CA SER A 585 -18.31 -22.66 -23.75
C SER A 585 -18.71 -23.61 -22.61
N SER A 586 -17.89 -23.72 -21.56
CA SER A 586 -18.20 -24.53 -20.39
C SER A 586 -19.33 -23.98 -19.51
N LEU A 587 -19.73 -22.72 -19.70
CA LEU A 587 -20.81 -22.05 -18.96
C LEU A 587 -22.05 -21.79 -19.83
N LYS A 588 -22.09 -22.32 -21.06
CA LYS A 588 -23.14 -22.07 -22.07
C LYS A 588 -24.56 -22.24 -21.53
N TYR A 589 -24.78 -23.23 -20.67
CA TYR A 589 -26.08 -23.60 -20.15
C TYR A 589 -26.44 -22.92 -18.83
N ILE A 590 -25.56 -22.09 -18.24
CA ILE A 590 -25.87 -21.41 -16.96
C ILE A 590 -26.43 -20.02 -17.23
N ASN A 591 -27.58 -19.72 -16.64
CA ASN A 591 -28.20 -18.42 -16.74
C ASN A 591 -27.67 -17.46 -15.68
N PHE A 592 -26.86 -16.49 -16.12
CA PHE A 592 -26.35 -15.43 -15.23
C PHE A 592 -27.24 -14.18 -15.18
N ASN A 593 -28.39 -14.14 -15.88
CA ASN A 593 -29.20 -12.93 -15.96
C ASN A 593 -29.70 -12.48 -14.59
N ASP A 594 -30.22 -13.40 -13.77
CA ASP A 594 -30.73 -13.13 -12.42
C ASP A 594 -29.66 -13.26 -11.32
N SER A 595 -28.41 -13.51 -11.71
CA SER A 595 -27.28 -13.64 -10.79
C SER A 595 -26.69 -12.27 -10.44
N ASN A 596 -26.54 -12.01 -9.14
CA ASN A 596 -25.85 -10.85 -8.59
C ASN A 596 -24.51 -11.25 -7.97
N ILE A 597 -23.60 -10.27 -7.88
CA ILE A 597 -22.32 -10.49 -7.20
C ILE A 597 -22.56 -10.81 -5.72
N GLY A 598 -22.07 -11.98 -5.28
CA GLY A 598 -22.19 -12.46 -3.90
C GLY A 598 -23.51 -13.15 -3.59
N THR A 599 -24.41 -13.34 -4.57
CA THR A 599 -25.55 -14.25 -4.43
C THR A 599 -25.22 -15.59 -5.05
N VAL A 600 -25.58 -16.68 -4.36
CA VAL A 600 -25.43 -18.03 -4.91
C VAL A 600 -26.43 -18.26 -6.05
N HIS A 601 -26.02 -19.06 -7.04
CA HIS A 601 -26.88 -19.46 -8.16
C HIS A 601 -28.11 -20.26 -7.66
N ASN A 602 -29.19 -20.30 -8.44
CA ASN A 602 -30.42 -21.00 -8.05
C ASN A 602 -30.23 -22.51 -7.81
N ILE A 603 -29.24 -23.13 -8.48
CA ILE A 603 -28.81 -24.53 -8.21
C ILE A 603 -28.49 -24.74 -6.72
N TRP A 604 -27.91 -23.74 -6.06
CA TRP A 604 -27.61 -23.79 -4.62
C TRP A 604 -28.81 -23.38 -3.77
N LYS A 605 -29.59 -22.37 -4.19
CA LYS A 605 -30.75 -21.90 -3.41
C LYS A 605 -31.80 -22.99 -3.20
N SER A 606 -32.00 -23.86 -4.20
CA SER A 606 -32.95 -24.99 -4.12
C SER A 606 -32.46 -26.14 -3.22
N SER A 607 -31.20 -26.13 -2.77
CA SER A 607 -30.62 -27.24 -2.01
C SER A 607 -30.87 -27.21 -0.50
N GLY A 608 -31.28 -26.08 0.05
CA GLY A 608 -31.48 -25.93 1.50
C GLY A 608 -30.17 -26.08 2.28
N THR A 609 -30.25 -26.59 3.51
CA THR A 609 -29.10 -26.78 4.42
C THR A 609 -28.73 -28.25 4.63
N ASP A 610 -29.42 -29.18 3.99
CA ASP A 610 -29.18 -30.62 4.12
C ASP A 610 -27.87 -31.04 3.43
N PRO A 611 -26.92 -31.70 4.12
CA PRO A 611 -25.62 -32.08 3.55
C PRO A 611 -25.71 -32.93 2.27
N TYR A 612 -26.69 -33.83 2.20
CA TYR A 612 -26.86 -34.70 1.03
C TYR A 612 -27.32 -33.90 -0.19
N SER A 613 -28.31 -33.04 0.00
CA SER A 613 -28.82 -32.09 -1.00
C SER A 613 -27.75 -31.10 -1.49
N ILE A 614 -26.88 -30.63 -0.59
CA ILE A 614 -25.73 -29.77 -0.90
C ILE A 614 -24.72 -30.54 -1.76
N ASN A 615 -24.43 -31.81 -1.44
CA ASN A 615 -23.51 -32.63 -2.23
C ASN A 615 -24.04 -32.87 -3.65
N MET A 616 -25.33 -33.15 -3.81
CA MET A 616 -25.93 -33.27 -5.14
C MET A 616 -25.81 -31.96 -5.93
N ALA A 617 -26.05 -30.82 -5.28
CA ALA A 617 -25.90 -29.50 -5.91
C ALA A 617 -24.45 -29.26 -6.33
N ALA A 618 -23.48 -29.66 -5.51
CA ALA A 618 -22.06 -29.58 -5.85
C ALA A 618 -21.71 -30.37 -7.11
N ILE A 619 -22.24 -31.59 -7.26
CA ILE A 619 -22.02 -32.41 -8.46
C ILE A 619 -22.65 -31.75 -9.69
N LYS A 620 -23.92 -31.32 -9.59
CA LYS A 620 -24.60 -30.63 -10.69
C LYS A 620 -23.84 -29.37 -11.13
N VAL A 621 -23.36 -28.56 -10.19
CA VAL A 621 -22.54 -27.37 -10.49
C VAL A 621 -21.23 -27.75 -11.18
N LYS A 622 -20.55 -28.82 -10.73
CA LYS A 622 -19.31 -29.28 -11.41
C LYS A 622 -19.56 -29.65 -12.87
N ILE A 623 -20.70 -30.29 -13.15
CA ILE A 623 -21.12 -30.60 -14.52
C ILE A 623 -21.41 -29.31 -15.28
N ALA A 624 -22.31 -28.47 -14.75
CA ALA A 624 -22.76 -27.23 -15.38
C ALA A 624 -21.62 -26.24 -15.68
N THR A 625 -20.54 -26.28 -14.90
CA THR A 625 -19.37 -25.40 -15.06
C THR A 625 -18.22 -26.01 -15.86
N GLY A 626 -18.34 -27.30 -16.23
CA GLY A 626 -17.27 -28.04 -16.90
C GLY A 626 -16.06 -28.35 -16.01
N ILE A 627 -16.18 -28.21 -14.68
CA ILE A 627 -15.15 -28.63 -13.71
C ILE A 627 -15.07 -30.16 -13.64
N MET A 628 -16.19 -30.85 -13.87
CA MET A 628 -16.19 -32.30 -14.01
C MET A 628 -15.61 -32.69 -15.36
N ILE A 629 -14.32 -33.06 -15.38
CA ILE A 629 -13.60 -33.36 -16.61
C ILE A 629 -14.01 -34.72 -17.18
N LEU A 630 -14.79 -34.69 -18.27
CA LEU A 630 -15.20 -35.86 -19.06
C LEU A 630 -14.12 -36.26 -20.09
N GLN A 631 -14.19 -37.45 -20.70
CA GLN A 631 -13.12 -37.92 -21.61
C GLN A 631 -12.91 -37.02 -22.82
N TYR A 632 -13.96 -36.44 -23.39
CA TYR A 632 -13.80 -35.48 -24.50
C TYR A 632 -12.91 -34.29 -24.10
N GLN A 633 -13.11 -33.76 -22.89
CA GLN A 633 -12.30 -32.65 -22.37
C GLN A 633 -10.87 -33.09 -22.01
N ARG A 634 -10.71 -34.29 -21.43
CA ARG A 634 -9.38 -34.87 -21.14
C ARG A 634 -8.55 -35.06 -22.41
N SER A 635 -9.18 -35.57 -23.47
CA SER A 635 -8.58 -35.70 -24.79
C SER A 635 -8.10 -34.34 -25.31
N ARG A 636 -8.98 -33.34 -25.30
CA ARG A 636 -8.64 -31.98 -25.74
C ARG A 636 -7.49 -31.35 -24.94
N PHE A 637 -7.51 -31.45 -23.61
CA PHE A 637 -6.45 -30.88 -22.76
C PHE A 637 -5.12 -31.63 -22.85
N SER A 638 -5.15 -32.92 -23.19
CA SER A 638 -3.97 -33.73 -23.46
C SER A 638 -3.49 -33.65 -24.92
N LYS A 639 -3.99 -32.68 -25.72
CA LYS A 639 -3.67 -32.54 -27.16
C LYS A 639 -3.94 -33.83 -27.95
N ASN A 640 -5.05 -34.50 -27.62
CA ASN A 640 -5.52 -35.76 -28.22
C ASN A 640 -4.63 -36.99 -27.92
N CYS A 641 -3.74 -36.92 -26.92
CA CYS A 641 -2.98 -38.09 -26.46
C CYS A 641 -3.86 -39.12 -25.72
N ILE A 642 -5.01 -38.70 -25.21
CA ILE A 642 -6.00 -39.57 -24.56
C ILE A 642 -7.23 -39.68 -25.47
N SER A 643 -7.85 -40.85 -25.56
CA SER A 643 -9.08 -41.05 -26.34
C SER A 643 -10.23 -40.21 -25.78
N ALA A 644 -10.99 -39.58 -26.68
CA ALA A 644 -12.22 -38.87 -26.32
C ALA A 644 -13.41 -39.80 -26.05
N ILE A 645 -13.30 -41.08 -26.42
CA ILE A 645 -14.36 -42.08 -26.37
C ILE A 645 -14.81 -42.32 -24.93
N CYS A 646 -16.12 -42.50 -24.75
CA CYS A 646 -16.73 -42.82 -23.47
C CYS A 646 -16.22 -44.15 -22.90
N PRO A 647 -15.68 -44.16 -21.67
CA PRO A 647 -15.07 -45.37 -21.10
C PRO A 647 -16.12 -46.41 -20.69
N LEU A 648 -17.41 -46.02 -20.66
CA LEU A 648 -18.50 -46.90 -20.26
C LEU A 648 -19.08 -47.68 -21.44
N CYS A 649 -19.37 -46.99 -22.56
CA CYS A 649 -20.01 -47.62 -23.71
C CYS A 649 -19.05 -47.90 -24.87
N ASN A 650 -17.90 -47.21 -24.94
CA ASN A 650 -16.91 -47.33 -26.02
C ASN A 650 -17.44 -47.01 -27.44
N ILE A 651 -18.52 -46.24 -27.57
CA ILE A 651 -19.16 -45.93 -28.88
C ILE A 651 -18.89 -44.49 -29.32
N GLU A 652 -19.34 -43.49 -28.56
CA GLU A 652 -19.24 -42.07 -28.90
C GLU A 652 -18.27 -41.33 -27.95
N PRO A 653 -17.77 -40.14 -28.33
CA PRO A 653 -17.04 -39.27 -27.42
C PRO A 653 -17.85 -38.88 -26.18
N GLU A 654 -17.22 -38.88 -25.00
CA GLU A 654 -17.87 -38.49 -23.75
C GLU A 654 -17.86 -36.98 -23.55
N ASP A 655 -18.81 -36.30 -24.16
CA ASP A 655 -19.17 -34.92 -23.84
C ASP A 655 -20.38 -34.88 -22.87
N MET A 656 -20.80 -33.66 -22.48
CA MET A 656 -21.90 -33.48 -21.54
C MET A 656 -23.23 -34.05 -22.07
N THR A 657 -23.48 -33.89 -23.37
CA THR A 657 -24.67 -34.41 -24.05
C THR A 657 -24.69 -35.93 -24.01
N HIS A 658 -23.56 -36.57 -24.33
CA HIS A 658 -23.43 -38.02 -24.28
C HIS A 658 -23.63 -38.54 -22.86
N PHE A 659 -22.94 -37.94 -21.88
CA PHE A 659 -22.99 -38.34 -20.48
C PHE A 659 -24.41 -38.25 -19.89
N ILE A 660 -25.15 -37.17 -20.16
CA ILE A 660 -26.48 -36.95 -19.57
C ILE A 660 -27.58 -37.63 -20.40
N LEU A 661 -27.53 -37.54 -21.73
CA LEU A 661 -28.67 -37.89 -22.58
C LEU A 661 -28.51 -39.19 -23.38
N LYS A 662 -27.30 -39.66 -23.67
CA LYS A 662 -27.11 -40.76 -24.64
C LYS A 662 -26.58 -42.06 -24.06
N CYS A 663 -25.57 -42.02 -23.19
CA CYS A 663 -24.81 -43.20 -22.76
C CYS A 663 -25.72 -44.39 -22.38
N GLU A 664 -25.59 -45.52 -23.08
CA GLU A 664 -26.47 -46.68 -22.93
C GLU A 664 -26.33 -47.35 -21.55
N LYS A 665 -25.10 -47.39 -21.02
CA LYS A 665 -24.81 -47.93 -19.68
C LYS A 665 -25.45 -47.14 -18.54
N LEU A 666 -25.91 -45.92 -18.83
CA LEU A 666 -26.62 -45.04 -17.88
C LEU A 666 -28.12 -44.92 -18.18
N SER A 667 -28.64 -45.67 -19.15
CA SER A 667 -30.02 -45.56 -19.64
C SER A 667 -31.08 -45.85 -18.58
N SER A 668 -30.86 -46.83 -17.70
CA SER A 668 -31.84 -47.21 -16.66
C SER A 668 -32.12 -46.06 -15.69
N ILE A 669 -31.09 -45.34 -15.25
CA ILE A 669 -31.21 -44.16 -14.41
C ILE A 669 -31.87 -43.04 -15.21
N ARG A 670 -31.34 -42.74 -16.40
CA ARG A 670 -31.84 -41.65 -17.25
C ARG A 670 -33.34 -41.79 -17.54
N ASN A 671 -33.78 -42.95 -18.04
CA ASN A 671 -35.15 -43.17 -18.50
C ASN A 671 -36.18 -42.94 -17.38
N ARG A 672 -35.87 -43.41 -16.16
CA ARG A 672 -36.70 -43.16 -14.97
C ARG A 672 -36.85 -41.65 -14.69
N PHE A 673 -35.74 -40.92 -14.64
CA PHE A 673 -35.78 -39.48 -14.37
C PHE A 673 -36.44 -38.68 -15.51
N MET A 674 -36.32 -39.11 -16.76
CA MET A 674 -37.00 -38.47 -17.89
C MET A 674 -38.52 -38.62 -17.80
N GLN A 675 -39.01 -39.77 -17.36
CA GLN A 675 -40.43 -39.98 -17.09
C GLN A 675 -40.91 -39.09 -15.92
N GLU A 676 -40.16 -39.05 -14.83
CA GLU A 676 -40.45 -38.17 -13.68
C GLU A 676 -40.45 -36.69 -14.09
N LEU A 677 -39.52 -36.26 -14.95
CA LEU A 677 -39.44 -34.88 -15.45
C LEU A 677 -40.63 -34.54 -16.36
N LYS A 678 -41.03 -35.47 -17.23
CA LYS A 678 -42.20 -35.30 -18.11
C LYS A 678 -43.49 -35.20 -17.29
N SER A 679 -43.67 -36.08 -16.30
CA SER A 679 -44.80 -36.02 -15.35
C SER A 679 -44.82 -34.70 -14.60
N LEU A 680 -43.66 -34.24 -14.12
CA LEU A 680 -43.54 -32.98 -13.39
C LEU A 680 -43.98 -31.78 -14.25
N LEU A 681 -43.63 -31.74 -15.53
CA LEU A 681 -44.04 -30.66 -16.44
C LEU A 681 -45.54 -30.70 -16.73
N VAL A 682 -46.13 -31.90 -16.83
CA VAL A 682 -47.59 -32.07 -16.92
C VAL A 682 -48.28 -31.58 -15.64
N ASP A 683 -47.77 -31.94 -14.45
CA ASP A 683 -48.28 -31.45 -13.16
C ASP A 683 -48.16 -29.91 -13.01
N CYS A 684 -47.25 -29.29 -13.74
CA CYS A 684 -47.08 -27.84 -13.80
C CYS A 684 -47.96 -27.18 -14.90
N ASN A 685 -48.95 -27.91 -15.42
CA ASN A 685 -49.88 -27.47 -16.47
C ASN A 685 -49.19 -26.92 -17.73
N LYS A 686 -48.05 -27.51 -18.13
CA LYS A 686 -47.37 -27.09 -19.36
C LYS A 686 -48.03 -27.74 -20.59
N PRO A 687 -48.22 -26.99 -21.71
CA PRO A 687 -48.89 -27.53 -22.90
C PRO A 687 -48.18 -28.78 -23.43
N PRO A 688 -48.92 -29.81 -23.89
CA PRO A 688 -48.31 -31.03 -24.44
C PRO A 688 -47.33 -30.76 -25.59
N LEU A 689 -47.65 -29.80 -26.47
CA LEU A 689 -46.79 -29.38 -27.57
C LEU A 689 -45.45 -28.81 -27.07
N LEU A 690 -45.46 -27.97 -26.04
CA LEU A 690 -44.25 -27.42 -25.43
C LEU A 690 -43.39 -28.53 -24.79
N ILE A 691 -44.02 -29.49 -24.12
CA ILE A 691 -43.31 -30.64 -23.53
C ILE A 691 -42.68 -31.48 -24.63
N GLN A 692 -43.37 -31.68 -25.76
CA GLN A 692 -42.83 -32.41 -26.89
C GLN A 692 -41.63 -31.70 -27.50
N GLU A 693 -41.72 -30.40 -27.79
CA GLU A 693 -40.61 -29.59 -28.31
C GLU A 693 -39.37 -29.63 -27.40
N LEU A 694 -39.56 -29.57 -26.08
CA LEU A 694 -38.47 -29.63 -25.11
C LEU A 694 -37.73 -30.98 -25.09
N PHE A 695 -38.44 -32.09 -25.35
CA PHE A 695 -37.86 -33.43 -25.31
C PHE A 695 -37.32 -33.90 -26.67
N ASP A 696 -37.85 -33.36 -27.78
CA ASP A 696 -37.38 -33.67 -29.13
C ASP A 696 -36.05 -32.98 -29.43
N ASP A 697 -35.82 -31.77 -28.90
CA ASP A 697 -34.55 -31.06 -29.01
C ASP A 697 -33.60 -31.40 -27.85
N LYS A 698 -32.53 -32.14 -28.15
CA LYS A 698 -31.50 -32.55 -27.18
C LYS A 698 -30.82 -31.36 -26.50
N GLU A 699 -30.66 -30.23 -27.19
CA GLU A 699 -30.01 -29.06 -26.64
C GLU A 699 -30.92 -28.35 -25.62
N ASN A 700 -32.21 -28.25 -25.93
CA ASN A 700 -33.20 -27.72 -24.99
C ASN A 700 -33.36 -28.63 -23.77
N LEU A 701 -33.44 -29.94 -23.96
CA LEU A 701 -33.53 -30.89 -22.86
C LEU A 701 -32.29 -30.83 -21.95
N LEU A 702 -31.10 -30.74 -22.55
CA LEU A 702 -29.85 -30.61 -21.81
C LEU A 702 -29.82 -29.30 -21.00
N HIS A 703 -30.21 -28.19 -21.62
CA HIS A 703 -30.26 -26.89 -20.95
C HIS A 703 -31.26 -26.92 -19.79
N LEU A 704 -32.46 -27.47 -19.97
CA LEU A 704 -33.46 -27.63 -18.90
C LEU A 704 -32.94 -28.46 -17.72
N ILE A 705 -32.16 -29.51 -18.00
CA ILE A 705 -31.55 -30.37 -16.98
C ILE A 705 -30.43 -29.64 -16.24
N ILE A 706 -29.58 -28.92 -16.95
CA ILE A 706 -28.42 -28.23 -16.36
C ILE A 706 -28.85 -26.97 -15.59
N ASP A 707 -29.75 -26.17 -16.17
CA ASP A 707 -30.26 -24.94 -15.57
C ASP A 707 -31.64 -24.58 -16.15
N CYS A 708 -32.69 -24.86 -15.38
CA CYS A 708 -34.05 -24.55 -15.78
C CYS A 708 -34.41 -23.05 -15.70
N THR A 709 -33.51 -22.20 -15.19
CA THR A 709 -33.85 -20.78 -14.95
C THR A 709 -33.90 -19.93 -16.22
N SER A 710 -33.37 -20.43 -17.34
CA SER A 710 -33.50 -19.78 -18.66
C SER A 710 -34.91 -19.84 -19.23
N TYR A 711 -35.79 -20.69 -18.68
CA TYR A 711 -37.13 -20.92 -19.20
C TYR A 711 -38.18 -20.06 -18.46
N HIS A 712 -38.46 -18.87 -19.00
CA HIS A 712 -39.34 -17.88 -18.38
C HIS A 712 -40.81 -18.31 -18.20
N PHE A 713 -41.25 -19.36 -18.89
CA PHE A 713 -42.59 -19.94 -18.67
C PHE A 713 -42.69 -20.77 -17.38
N LEU A 714 -41.58 -21.02 -16.69
CA LEU A 714 -41.54 -21.70 -15.40
C LEU A 714 -41.61 -20.66 -14.26
N THR A 715 -42.53 -20.86 -13.33
CA THR A 715 -42.55 -20.09 -12.08
C THR A 715 -41.38 -20.51 -11.19
N TYR A 716 -40.98 -19.66 -10.23
CA TYR A 716 -39.90 -19.99 -9.30
C TYR A 716 -40.15 -21.31 -8.53
N LYS A 717 -41.41 -21.59 -8.14
CA LYS A 717 -41.77 -22.84 -7.45
C LYS A 717 -41.58 -24.06 -8.35
N GLU A 718 -41.90 -23.94 -9.64
CA GLU A 718 -41.71 -25.01 -10.63
C GLU A 718 -40.21 -25.22 -10.91
N GLN A 719 -39.44 -24.13 -11.06
CA GLN A 719 -37.98 -24.20 -11.20
C GLN A 719 -37.34 -24.96 -10.04
N VAL A 720 -37.73 -24.68 -8.79
CA VAL A 720 -37.19 -25.40 -7.62
C VAL A 720 -37.50 -26.90 -7.66
N ARG A 721 -38.69 -27.30 -8.11
CA ARG A 721 -39.06 -28.74 -8.25
C ARG A 721 -38.23 -29.41 -9.34
N ILE A 722 -38.12 -28.79 -10.52
CA ILE A 722 -37.31 -29.30 -11.65
C ILE A 722 -35.83 -29.38 -11.25
N GLU A 723 -35.33 -28.35 -10.59
CA GLU A 723 -33.95 -28.27 -10.11
C GLU A 723 -33.62 -29.37 -9.09
N THR A 724 -34.57 -29.71 -8.22
CA THR A 724 -34.42 -30.80 -7.26
C THR A 724 -34.34 -32.15 -7.94
N LEU A 725 -35.22 -32.41 -8.92
CA LEU A 725 -35.22 -33.65 -9.68
C LEU A 725 -33.94 -33.84 -10.51
N THR A 726 -33.58 -32.82 -11.29
CA THR A 726 -32.43 -32.85 -12.22
C THR A 726 -31.10 -32.93 -11.48
N ARG A 727 -31.00 -32.32 -10.30
CA ARG A 727 -29.87 -32.49 -9.38
C ARG A 727 -29.71 -33.94 -8.91
N GLY A 728 -30.81 -34.61 -8.59
CA GLY A 728 -30.82 -36.05 -8.30
C GLY A 728 -30.35 -36.90 -9.48
N LEU A 729 -30.77 -36.56 -10.70
CA LEU A 729 -30.31 -37.20 -11.93
C LEU A 729 -28.79 -37.08 -12.09
N CYS A 730 -28.27 -35.84 -12.10
CA CYS A 730 -26.84 -35.58 -12.26
C CYS A 730 -25.98 -36.31 -11.22
N TYR A 731 -26.43 -36.32 -9.96
CA TYR A 731 -25.75 -37.02 -8.87
C TYR A 731 -25.71 -38.53 -9.12
N LYS A 732 -26.84 -39.16 -9.45
CA LYS A 732 -26.89 -40.61 -9.69
C LYS A 732 -26.12 -41.05 -10.93
N LEU A 733 -26.16 -40.26 -12.01
CA LEU A 733 -25.35 -40.53 -13.21
C LEU A 733 -23.85 -40.48 -12.88
N TYR A 734 -23.41 -39.47 -12.14
CA TYR A 734 -22.02 -39.33 -11.72
C TYR A 734 -21.55 -40.50 -10.87
N HIS A 735 -22.32 -40.88 -9.85
CA HIS A 735 -21.98 -42.00 -8.98
C HIS A 735 -21.96 -43.33 -9.74
N LYS A 736 -22.94 -43.58 -10.62
CA LYS A 736 -22.96 -44.81 -11.42
C LYS A 736 -21.78 -44.87 -12.39
N ARG A 737 -21.39 -43.74 -12.99
CA ARG A 737 -20.17 -43.64 -13.81
C ARG A 737 -18.91 -44.00 -13.02
N LEU A 738 -18.75 -43.48 -11.80
CA LEU A 738 -17.58 -43.80 -10.98
C LEU A 738 -17.51 -45.30 -10.65
N LEU A 739 -18.64 -45.92 -10.29
CA LEU A 739 -18.71 -47.35 -9.99
C LEU A 739 -18.32 -48.20 -11.20
N LEU A 740 -18.88 -47.90 -12.37
CA LEU A 740 -18.58 -48.63 -13.61
C LEU A 740 -17.17 -48.38 -14.16
N MET A 741 -16.46 -47.36 -13.67
CA MET A 741 -15.06 -47.11 -14.02
C MET A 741 -14.08 -47.76 -13.04
N SER A 742 -14.56 -48.16 -11.86
CA SER A 742 -13.76 -48.88 -10.85
C SER A 742 -13.88 -50.40 -10.97
N GLU A 743 -14.94 -50.87 -11.64
CA GLU A 743 -15.12 -52.24 -12.14
C GLU A 743 -14.36 -52.41 -13.47
#